data_AF-A0A3M0WUR2-F1
#
_entry.id   AF-A0A3M0WUR2-F1
#
_cell.length_a   1.000
_cell.length_b   1.000
_cell.length_c   1.000
_cell.angle_alpha   90.00
_cell.angle_beta   90.00
_cell.angle_gamma   90.00
#
_symmetry.space_group_name_H-M   'P 1'
#
loop_
_entity.id
_entity.type
_entity.pdbx_description
1 polymer ?
#
loop_
_entity_poly.entity_id
_entity_poly.type
_entity_poly.pdbx_seq_one_letter_code
_entity_poly.pdbx_strand_id
1 'polypeptide(L)'
;MKSLFAITFFLALFTFIEIEDEPVFIAGFELEKDDYNWIENTIEQMSLFDKCGQLVIPYAYSFDVADTSDDYKRLIELVTEYKVGGFLFLSGTTDNLIRTTNKLQSLAEIPLLISADFERGPGMRLEDLVEFPSNMALGAADNPEYTYLVGKATAEISRLIGVHQNYAPLVDVNSDYRNPIINTRSFAENPFNIAVHASAFIHGMNDGKMISTAKHFPGHGSTDVDSHSDLPVIHKTAIQLEENDLIPFRESIAAGVKSIMVGHLSVPSLDADTIPATFSKKIISGLLKKSMGFDGLVISDAMNMHSISEHYSMEDAVVKAINAGTDLILFPANDSAAVYGLYNAVRSGKISEQRLDESLNKVLAAKSWLGLTKKRFVDENIAPDKAKKKKYFRLSKEIAEHSVTLVKDNSNLVPLNLNKFKRVSAIALTDLTDRVSIDKPLHFIEQLGEKIKLNNHYKLHLKSRRKDFRRARAIARKSDLIILPIYSAVRSFQNDISLPKKYIDFVNYIHKLKKPVVVISFGDPYLLKDIKSVPTYLCAYGSVDASEDAVVSALLGEIKIQGKLPVTIPNTPYLRGTGIQRNISRFSTDPDSLYDFSEVESLMNKAIEDSVFPGAVLYVGKYGRTLFHKAFGHYTYDKNSPAVDTNSIFDLASLSKVIGTTSAAMMLYDKHKLELDKRVIDYLPEFNNHYKDEITVRNLLLHNSGLPPFIPFYKYFSTKKEVIDSIMNCELIYDVGSKYVYSDLGMIVLQQIIERITG
;
A
#
# COMPACT_ATOMS: atom_id res chain seq x y z
N MET A 1 34.59 36.88 72.93
CA MET A 1 34.76 35.44 73.21
C MET A 1 33.84 34.65 72.29
N LYS A 2 34.42 33.74 71.49
CA LYS A 2 33.82 32.57 70.81
C LYS A 2 32.71 32.85 69.78
N SER A 3 32.97 32.90 68.47
CA SER A 3 33.33 31.82 67.51
C SER A 3 32.24 30.77 67.31
N LEU A 4 31.55 30.79 66.16
CA LEU A 4 31.47 29.63 65.26
C LEU A 4 30.97 30.03 63.85
N PHE A 5 31.66 29.49 62.86
CA PHE A 5 31.46 29.61 61.41
C PHE A 5 30.35 28.66 60.93
N ALA A 6 29.54 29.09 59.95
CA ALA A 6 28.97 28.20 58.94
C ALA A 6 28.82 28.99 57.63
N ILE A 7 29.62 28.61 56.64
CA ILE A 7 29.64 29.11 55.26
C ILE A 7 28.45 28.47 54.52
N THR A 8 27.58 29.28 53.94
CA THR A 8 26.59 28.81 52.97
C THR A 8 27.08 29.18 51.57
N PHE A 9 27.52 28.18 50.82
CA PHE A 9 27.89 28.29 49.41
C PHE A 9 26.60 28.42 48.58
N PHE A 10 26.38 29.57 47.94
CA PHE A 10 25.37 29.71 46.89
C PHE A 10 26.00 29.26 45.56
N LEU A 11 25.78 28.01 45.17
CA LEU A 11 26.04 27.55 43.80
C LEU A 11 24.89 28.10 42.93
N ALA A 12 25.17 29.13 42.14
CA ALA A 12 24.29 29.51 41.04
C ALA A 12 24.44 28.45 39.94
N LEU A 13 23.53 27.46 39.92
CA LEU A 13 23.32 26.62 38.75
C LEU A 13 22.76 27.51 37.64
N PHE A 14 23.61 27.89 36.69
CA PHE A 14 23.15 28.29 35.36
C PHE A 14 22.53 27.05 34.72
N THR A 15 21.21 26.93 34.77
CA THR A 15 20.48 26.08 33.85
C THR A 15 20.61 26.70 32.46
N PHE A 16 21.50 26.13 31.63
CA PHE A 16 21.38 26.26 30.19
C PHE A 16 20.03 25.64 29.80
N ILE A 17 19.04 26.49 29.58
CA ILE A 17 17.87 26.11 28.80
C ILE A 17 18.40 26.04 27.37
N GLU A 18 18.68 24.83 26.88
CA GLU A 18 18.73 24.60 25.44
C GLU A 18 17.33 24.96 24.92
N ILE A 19 17.24 26.12 24.29
CA ILE A 19 16.10 26.45 23.44
C ILE A 19 16.26 25.49 22.26
N GLU A 20 15.45 24.43 22.21
CA GLU A 20 15.32 23.60 21.00
C GLU A 20 14.94 24.57 19.85
N ASP A 21 15.81 24.67 18.85
CA ASP A 21 15.58 25.50 17.67
C ASP A 21 14.29 24.99 16.98
N GLU A 22 13.27 25.85 16.83
CA GLU A 22 12.02 25.48 16.16
C GLU A 22 12.29 25.03 14.71
N PRO A 23 11.61 23.97 14.22
CA PRO A 23 11.81 23.48 12.86
C PRO A 23 11.42 24.52 11.81
N VAL A 24 12.24 24.63 10.75
CA VAL A 24 11.98 25.54 9.63
C VAL A 24 11.22 24.77 8.54
N PHE A 25 10.13 25.33 8.04
CA PHE A 25 9.37 24.75 6.94
C PHE A 25 9.77 25.40 5.61
N ILE A 26 10.29 24.60 4.68
CA ILE A 26 10.46 25.00 3.28
C ILE A 26 9.56 24.11 2.44
N ALA A 27 8.56 24.68 1.76
CA ALA A 27 7.75 23.96 0.77
C ALA A 27 7.06 22.69 1.30
N GLY A 28 6.58 22.74 2.55
CA GLY A 28 5.96 21.59 3.22
C GLY A 28 6.94 20.49 3.67
N PHE A 29 8.25 20.72 3.57
CA PHE A 29 9.28 19.90 4.20
C PHE A 29 9.68 20.53 5.54
N GLU A 30 9.57 19.73 6.59
CA GLU A 30 10.00 20.09 7.95
C GLU A 30 11.49 19.83 8.08
N LEU A 31 12.28 20.86 8.34
CA LEU A 31 13.74 20.82 8.30
C LEU A 31 14.35 21.19 9.65
N GLU A 32 15.46 20.52 9.98
CA GLU A 32 16.34 20.93 11.08
C GLU A 32 17.16 22.15 10.66
N LYS A 33 17.72 22.89 11.61
CA LYS A 33 18.56 24.06 11.34
C LYS A 33 19.79 23.74 10.47
N ASP A 34 20.39 22.56 10.68
CA ASP A 34 21.51 22.09 9.87
C ASP A 34 21.12 21.82 8.42
N ASP A 35 19.88 21.39 8.16
CA ASP A 35 19.36 21.23 6.81
C ASP A 35 19.24 22.59 6.11
N TYR A 36 18.73 23.61 6.82
CA TYR A 36 18.62 24.97 6.29
C TYR A 36 19.99 25.54 5.90
N ASN A 37 20.96 25.45 6.81
CA ASN A 37 22.33 25.90 6.55
C ASN A 37 22.96 25.15 5.38
N TRP A 38 22.72 23.84 5.26
CA TRP A 38 23.22 23.06 4.12
C TRP A 38 22.62 23.56 2.80
N ILE A 39 21.32 23.86 2.76
CA ILE A 39 20.64 24.37 1.55
C ILE A 39 21.26 25.71 1.12
N GLU A 40 21.34 26.70 2.01
CA GLU A 40 21.89 28.02 1.69
C GLU A 40 23.34 27.92 1.17
N ASN A 41 24.20 27.23 1.92
CA ASN A 41 25.60 27.05 1.54
C ASN A 41 25.75 26.30 0.20
N THR A 42 24.89 25.31 -0.07
CA THR A 42 24.90 24.57 -1.33
C THR A 42 24.53 25.49 -2.49
N ILE A 43 23.44 26.27 -2.37
CA ILE A 43 22.99 27.18 -3.44
C ILE A 43 24.05 28.24 -3.75
N GLU A 44 24.71 28.80 -2.73
CA GLU A 44 25.76 29.82 -2.90
C GLU A 44 26.99 29.31 -3.66
N GLN A 45 27.32 28.02 -3.51
CA GLN A 45 28.50 27.41 -4.13
C GLN A 45 28.24 26.88 -5.54
N MET A 46 26.97 26.73 -5.94
CA MET A 46 26.61 26.20 -7.26
C MET A 46 26.81 27.23 -8.38
N SER A 47 27.38 26.78 -9.50
CA SER A 47 27.34 27.58 -10.73
C SER A 47 25.90 27.68 -11.26
N LEU A 48 25.61 28.70 -12.07
CA LEU A 48 24.29 28.81 -12.70
C LEU A 48 23.91 27.56 -13.51
N PHE A 49 24.89 26.92 -14.17
CA PHE A 49 24.65 25.71 -14.93
C PHE A 49 24.25 24.54 -14.02
N ASP A 50 24.94 24.37 -12.90
CA ASP A 50 24.62 23.32 -11.92
C ASP A 50 23.22 23.54 -11.31
N LYS A 51 22.85 24.80 -11.02
CA LYS A 51 21.50 25.16 -10.54
C LYS A 51 20.43 24.71 -11.53
N CYS A 52 20.66 24.91 -12.83
CA CYS A 52 19.75 24.44 -13.87
C CYS A 52 19.71 22.90 -13.97
N GLY A 53 20.86 22.23 -13.84
CA GLY A 53 20.96 20.77 -13.82
C GLY A 53 20.09 20.14 -12.72
N GLN A 54 20.11 20.73 -11.52
CA GLN A 54 19.32 20.23 -10.38
C GLN A 54 17.80 20.22 -10.60
N LEU A 55 17.27 20.95 -11.60
CA LEU A 55 15.85 20.95 -11.92
C LEU A 55 15.43 19.88 -12.93
N VAL A 56 16.36 19.09 -13.45
CA VAL A 56 16.09 18.07 -14.48
C VAL A 56 16.20 16.67 -13.88
N ILE A 57 15.20 15.82 -14.15
CA ILE A 57 15.12 14.42 -13.75
C ILE A 57 15.03 13.53 -15.01
N PRO A 58 16.18 13.11 -15.58
CA PRO A 58 16.23 12.15 -16.69
C PRO A 58 15.71 10.76 -16.31
N TYR A 59 15.45 9.92 -17.30
CA TYR A 59 15.15 8.51 -17.08
C TYR A 59 16.42 7.65 -16.96
N ALA A 60 16.29 6.52 -16.26
CA ALA A 60 17.26 5.44 -16.17
C ALA A 60 16.57 4.07 -16.29
N TYR A 61 17.28 3.11 -16.89
CA TYR A 61 16.96 1.68 -16.83
C TYR A 61 17.95 0.98 -15.91
N SER A 62 17.54 -0.16 -15.34
CA SER A 62 18.41 -0.98 -14.47
C SER A 62 18.60 -2.41 -15.02
N PHE A 63 18.67 -2.57 -16.35
CA PHE A 63 18.94 -3.86 -16.98
C PHE A 63 20.43 -4.08 -17.30
N ASP A 64 21.10 -3.04 -17.81
CA ASP A 64 22.51 -3.10 -18.19
C ASP A 64 23.34 -2.16 -17.31
N VAL A 65 24.19 -2.76 -16.48
CA VAL A 65 25.09 -2.06 -15.55
C VAL A 65 26.56 -2.16 -15.99
N ALA A 66 26.81 -2.61 -17.22
CA ALA A 66 28.16 -2.69 -17.74
C ALA A 66 28.70 -1.29 -18.08
N ASP A 67 29.94 -1.00 -17.68
CA ASP A 67 30.61 0.28 -17.98
C ASP A 67 30.73 0.57 -19.49
N THR A 68 30.60 -0.46 -20.33
CA THR A 68 30.62 -0.33 -21.79
C THR A 68 29.29 0.11 -22.39
N SER A 69 28.19 0.01 -21.64
CA SER A 69 26.84 0.33 -22.09
C SER A 69 26.70 1.84 -22.35
N ASP A 70 26.10 2.20 -23.48
CA ASP A 70 25.87 3.61 -23.83
C ASP A 70 24.87 4.26 -22.87
N ASP A 71 23.87 3.50 -22.41
CA ASP A 71 22.93 3.95 -21.39
C ASP A 71 23.66 4.28 -20.08
N TYR A 72 24.56 3.40 -19.63
CA TYR A 72 25.30 3.60 -18.38
C TYR A 72 26.26 4.79 -18.47
N LYS A 73 26.97 4.95 -19.60
CA LYS A 73 27.81 6.13 -19.85
C LYS A 73 27.01 7.42 -19.85
N ARG A 74 25.83 7.44 -20.48
CA ARG A 74 24.90 8.57 -20.44
C ARG A 74 24.53 8.93 -18.99
N LEU A 75 24.21 7.96 -18.14
CA LEU A 75 23.88 8.23 -16.74
C LEU A 75 25.05 8.87 -15.98
N ILE A 76 26.27 8.39 -16.20
CA ILE A 76 27.49 8.97 -15.61
C ILE A 76 27.67 10.42 -16.08
N GLU A 77 27.60 10.67 -17.39
CA GLU A 77 27.74 12.01 -17.96
C GLU A 77 26.69 12.99 -17.40
N LEU A 78 25.45 12.55 -17.25
CA LEU A 78 24.37 13.36 -16.67
C LEU A 78 24.67 13.76 -15.21
N VAL A 79 25.34 12.90 -14.45
CA VAL A 79 25.75 13.21 -13.07
C VAL A 79 26.99 14.10 -13.04
N THR A 80 28.03 13.78 -13.83
CA THR A 80 29.33 14.46 -13.70
C THR A 80 29.39 15.78 -14.44
N GLU A 81 28.80 15.87 -15.63
CA GLU A 81 28.87 17.05 -16.51
C GLU A 81 27.62 17.93 -16.38
N TYR A 82 26.43 17.32 -16.39
CA TYR A 82 25.17 18.07 -16.37
C TYR A 82 24.61 18.32 -14.96
N LYS A 83 25.23 17.71 -13.94
CA LYS A 83 24.84 17.82 -12.51
C LYS A 83 23.33 17.68 -12.30
N VAL A 84 22.71 16.67 -12.92
CA VAL A 84 21.25 16.51 -12.86
C VAL A 84 20.74 16.29 -11.44
N GLY A 85 19.49 16.69 -11.18
CA GLY A 85 18.89 16.63 -9.85
C GLY A 85 18.63 15.21 -9.34
N GLY A 86 18.49 14.25 -10.24
CA GLY A 86 18.06 12.89 -9.92
C GLY A 86 17.71 12.07 -11.16
N PHE A 87 17.07 10.91 -10.96
CA PHE A 87 16.68 10.01 -12.05
C PHE A 87 15.34 9.32 -11.77
N LEU A 88 14.53 9.14 -12.82
CA LEU A 88 13.37 8.26 -12.86
C LEU A 88 13.77 6.86 -13.33
N PHE A 89 13.66 5.86 -12.46
CA PHE A 89 13.85 4.46 -12.83
C PHE A 89 12.58 3.86 -13.45
N LEU A 90 12.69 3.34 -14.67
CA LEU A 90 11.56 2.82 -15.43
C LEU A 90 11.33 1.31 -15.24
N SER A 91 12.40 0.52 -15.11
CA SER A 91 12.35 -0.93 -14.95
C SER A 91 13.71 -1.56 -14.65
N GLY A 92 13.68 -2.78 -14.11
CA GLY A 92 14.83 -3.69 -13.98
C GLY A 92 14.72 -4.60 -12.76
N THR A 93 15.85 -4.91 -12.13
CA THR A 93 15.92 -5.76 -10.92
C THR A 93 16.37 -4.96 -9.71
N THR A 94 16.00 -5.41 -8.51
CA THR A 94 16.39 -4.72 -7.26
C THR A 94 17.90 -4.56 -7.14
N ASP A 95 18.68 -5.59 -7.45
CA ASP A 95 20.14 -5.56 -7.29
C ASP A 95 20.81 -4.58 -8.26
N ASN A 96 20.36 -4.55 -9.51
CA ASN A 96 20.90 -3.62 -10.51
C ASN A 96 20.52 -2.17 -10.19
N LEU A 97 19.31 -1.92 -9.70
CA LEU A 97 18.90 -0.59 -9.26
C LEU A 97 19.81 -0.10 -8.13
N ILE A 98 20.04 -0.93 -7.10
CA ILE A 98 20.89 -0.58 -5.96
C ILE A 98 22.31 -0.25 -6.42
N ARG A 99 22.91 -1.11 -7.25
CA ARG A 99 24.28 -0.91 -7.76
C ARG A 99 24.40 0.37 -8.58
N THR A 100 23.47 0.61 -9.48
CA THR A 100 23.44 1.82 -10.30
C THR A 100 23.23 3.06 -9.43
N THR A 101 22.26 3.04 -8.51
CA THR A 101 22.03 4.16 -7.58
C THR A 101 23.26 4.45 -6.72
N ASN A 102 23.89 3.44 -6.12
CA ASN A 102 25.10 3.62 -5.32
C ASN A 102 26.24 4.22 -6.15
N LYS A 103 26.44 3.74 -7.38
CA LYS A 103 27.45 4.31 -8.28
C LYS A 103 27.16 5.77 -8.59
N LEU A 104 25.95 6.10 -9.02
CA LEU A 104 25.58 7.47 -9.38
C LEU A 104 25.68 8.40 -8.17
N GLN A 105 25.25 7.96 -6.98
CA GLN A 105 25.42 8.71 -5.73
C GLN A 105 26.89 8.94 -5.36
N SER A 106 27.79 8.01 -5.70
CA SER A 106 29.24 8.17 -5.43
C SER A 106 29.91 9.21 -6.33
N LEU A 107 29.35 9.46 -7.51
CA LEU A 107 29.82 10.44 -8.48
C LEU A 107 29.18 11.83 -8.26
N ALA A 108 28.03 11.86 -7.60
CA ALA A 108 27.27 13.08 -7.39
C ALA A 108 27.81 13.91 -6.23
N GLU A 109 28.15 15.17 -6.50
CA GLU A 109 28.53 16.15 -5.48
C GLU A 109 27.34 16.48 -4.58
N ILE A 110 26.20 16.82 -5.19
CA ILE A 110 24.92 17.01 -4.51
C ILE A 110 24.12 15.69 -4.58
N PRO A 111 23.56 15.17 -3.47
CA PRO A 111 22.85 13.88 -3.49
C PRO A 111 21.73 13.83 -4.53
N LEU A 112 21.58 12.70 -5.22
CA LEU A 112 20.57 12.53 -6.27
C LEU A 112 19.20 12.18 -5.70
N LEU A 113 18.15 12.75 -6.27
CA LEU A 113 16.76 12.37 -5.98
C LEU A 113 16.33 11.23 -6.92
N ILE A 114 16.36 9.99 -6.42
CA ILE A 114 15.93 8.83 -7.19
C ILE A 114 14.40 8.69 -7.09
N SER A 115 13.74 8.57 -8.23
CA SER A 115 12.28 8.42 -8.32
C SER A 115 11.88 7.19 -9.12
N ALA A 116 10.65 6.74 -8.92
CA ALA A 116 10.02 5.69 -9.70
C ALA A 116 8.50 5.84 -9.73
N ASP A 117 7.85 5.16 -10.67
CA ASP A 117 6.40 5.05 -10.73
C ASP A 117 5.93 3.71 -10.15
N PHE A 118 5.55 3.74 -8.88
CA PHE A 118 5.12 2.58 -8.08
C PHE A 118 3.65 2.71 -7.66
N GLU A 119 2.74 2.98 -8.61
CA GLU A 119 1.29 2.99 -8.36
C GLU A 119 0.78 1.69 -7.74
N ARG A 120 1.38 0.55 -8.11
CA ARG A 120 1.08 -0.79 -7.58
C ARG A 120 2.21 -1.35 -6.74
N GLY A 121 2.97 -0.48 -6.07
CA GLY A 121 4.18 -0.84 -5.34
C GLY A 121 5.37 -1.15 -6.25
N PRO A 122 6.55 -1.48 -5.67
CA PRO A 122 7.81 -1.59 -6.41
C PRO A 122 7.82 -2.68 -7.48
N GLY A 123 7.05 -3.76 -7.29
CA GLY A 123 6.90 -4.86 -8.24
C GLY A 123 6.34 -4.44 -9.60
N MET A 124 5.70 -3.27 -9.69
CA MET A 124 5.25 -2.71 -10.96
C MET A 124 6.41 -2.49 -11.95
N ARG A 125 7.61 -2.12 -11.45
CA ARG A 125 8.80 -1.85 -12.26
C ARG A 125 9.96 -2.81 -11.99
N LEU A 126 10.00 -3.43 -10.80
CA LEU A 126 11.09 -4.29 -10.36
C LEU A 126 10.61 -5.74 -10.26
N GLU A 127 11.19 -6.62 -11.07
CA GLU A 127 10.67 -7.98 -11.32
C GLU A 127 10.59 -8.88 -10.08
N ASP A 128 11.38 -8.58 -9.04
CA ASP A 128 11.60 -9.43 -7.87
C ASP A 128 10.97 -8.90 -6.58
N LEU A 129 10.16 -7.84 -6.66
CA LEU A 129 9.45 -7.24 -5.54
C LEU A 129 7.94 -7.39 -5.65
N VAL A 130 7.24 -7.13 -4.55
CA VAL A 130 5.78 -7.23 -4.51
C VAL A 130 5.11 -6.24 -5.45
N GLU A 131 4.24 -6.74 -6.33
CA GLU A 131 3.24 -5.96 -7.04
C GLU A 131 1.89 -6.12 -6.30
N PHE A 132 1.25 -5.01 -5.96
CA PHE A 132 -0.06 -4.97 -5.32
C PHE A 132 -1.18 -4.98 -6.37
N PRO A 133 -2.42 -5.35 -5.99
CA PRO A 133 -3.57 -5.18 -6.87
C PRO A 133 -3.73 -3.72 -7.31
N SER A 134 -4.41 -3.50 -8.44
CA SER A 134 -4.62 -2.15 -8.98
C SER A 134 -5.35 -1.22 -8.01
N ASN A 135 -5.24 0.08 -8.22
CA ASN A 135 -5.99 1.06 -7.41
C ASN A 135 -7.50 0.81 -7.46
N MET A 136 -8.02 0.35 -8.60
CA MET A 136 -9.44 -0.03 -8.69
C MET A 136 -9.77 -1.30 -7.88
N ALA A 137 -8.85 -2.24 -7.73
CA ALA A 137 -9.02 -3.36 -6.80
C ALA A 137 -9.09 -2.87 -5.35
N LEU A 138 -8.27 -1.88 -4.96
CA LEU A 138 -8.37 -1.23 -3.64
C LEU A 138 -9.73 -0.54 -3.46
N GLY A 139 -10.22 0.18 -4.47
CA GLY A 139 -11.55 0.77 -4.45
C GLY A 139 -12.68 -0.26 -4.41
N ALA A 140 -12.50 -1.43 -5.02
CA ALA A 140 -13.47 -2.53 -4.97
C ALA A 140 -13.50 -3.26 -3.61
N ALA A 141 -12.35 -3.32 -2.93
CA ALA A 141 -12.23 -3.81 -1.57
C ALA A 141 -12.85 -2.84 -0.54
N ASP A 142 -12.96 -1.55 -0.88
CA ASP A 142 -13.65 -0.50 -0.11
C ASP A 142 -13.15 -0.39 1.35
N ASN A 143 -11.83 -0.53 1.54
CA ASN A 143 -11.17 -0.44 2.83
C ASN A 143 -9.90 0.45 2.74
N PRO A 144 -9.97 1.72 3.17
CA PRO A 144 -8.85 2.65 3.13
C PRO A 144 -7.62 2.21 3.92
N GLU A 145 -7.78 1.36 4.96
CA GLU A 145 -6.66 0.81 5.71
C GLU A 145 -5.72 0.00 4.82
N TYR A 146 -6.27 -0.78 3.88
CA TYR A 146 -5.43 -1.49 2.92
C TYR A 146 -4.64 -0.52 2.03
N THR A 147 -5.23 0.61 1.67
CA THR A 147 -4.54 1.62 0.87
C THR A 147 -3.44 2.34 1.66
N TYR A 148 -3.67 2.62 2.94
CA TYR A 148 -2.63 3.09 3.85
C TYR A 148 -1.46 2.08 3.95
N LEU A 149 -1.77 0.80 4.17
CA LEU A 149 -0.76 -0.25 4.26
C LEU A 149 0.02 -0.43 2.96
N VAL A 150 -0.61 -0.26 1.79
CA VAL A 150 0.08 -0.28 0.49
C VAL A 150 1.03 0.92 0.35
N GLY A 151 0.58 2.13 0.70
CA GLY A 151 1.44 3.32 0.71
C GLY A 151 2.65 3.13 1.64
N LYS A 152 2.41 2.64 2.85
CA LYS A 152 3.46 2.37 3.84
C LYS A 152 4.44 1.29 3.38
N ALA A 153 3.94 0.15 2.89
CA ALA A 153 4.78 -0.91 2.37
C ALA A 153 5.62 -0.44 1.18
N THR A 154 5.03 0.34 0.27
CA THR A 154 5.74 0.92 -0.87
C THR A 154 6.87 1.82 -0.39
N ALA A 155 6.60 2.74 0.53
CA ALA A 155 7.61 3.64 1.08
C ALA A 155 8.73 2.90 1.83
N GLU A 156 8.39 1.94 2.70
CA GLU A 156 9.36 1.10 3.42
C GLU A 156 10.31 0.39 2.45
N ILE A 157 9.76 -0.29 1.43
CA ILE A 157 10.55 -1.04 0.45
C ILE A 157 11.40 -0.09 -0.41
N SER A 158 10.79 0.96 -0.95
CA SER A 158 11.46 1.92 -1.83
C SER A 158 12.63 2.62 -1.14
N ARG A 159 12.44 3.09 0.09
CA ARG A 159 13.51 3.73 0.87
C ARG A 159 14.65 2.76 1.20
N LEU A 160 14.35 1.47 1.43
CA LEU A 160 15.36 0.44 1.64
C LEU A 160 16.26 0.23 0.42
N ILE A 161 15.72 0.38 -0.79
CA ILE A 161 16.44 0.15 -2.05
C ILE A 161 16.96 1.45 -2.70
N GLY A 162 16.85 2.60 -2.02
CA GLY A 162 17.39 3.87 -2.51
C GLY A 162 16.50 4.61 -3.51
N VAL A 163 15.18 4.38 -3.49
CA VAL A 163 14.19 5.19 -4.22
C VAL A 163 13.48 6.11 -3.23
N HIS A 164 13.40 7.40 -3.57
CA HIS A 164 13.07 8.47 -2.63
C HIS A 164 11.74 9.18 -2.92
N GLN A 165 11.34 9.22 -4.19
CA GLN A 165 10.08 9.82 -4.64
C GLN A 165 9.27 8.82 -5.47
N ASN A 166 8.00 8.68 -5.15
CA ASN A 166 7.07 7.83 -5.88
C ASN A 166 6.12 8.72 -6.66
N TYR A 167 5.97 8.48 -7.95
CA TYR A 167 4.96 9.12 -8.77
C TYR A 167 3.58 8.50 -8.56
N ALA A 168 3.11 8.47 -7.32
CA ALA A 168 1.79 7.99 -6.90
C ALA A 168 1.36 8.74 -5.61
N PRO A 169 0.05 8.85 -5.30
CA PRO A 169 -1.07 8.15 -5.93
C PRO A 169 -1.60 8.84 -7.19
N LEU A 170 -2.25 8.04 -8.05
CA LEU A 170 -3.10 8.59 -9.10
C LEU A 170 -4.44 9.03 -8.48
N VAL A 171 -4.82 10.28 -8.71
CA VAL A 171 -6.02 10.89 -8.13
C VAL A 171 -7.03 11.35 -9.19
N ASP A 172 -6.80 11.01 -10.45
CA ASP A 172 -7.74 11.29 -11.54
C ASP A 172 -9.07 10.55 -11.33
N VAL A 173 -10.17 11.28 -11.51
CA VAL A 173 -11.53 10.73 -11.41
C VAL A 173 -11.89 10.00 -12.68
N ASN A 174 -12.09 8.68 -12.63
CA ASN A 174 -12.45 7.88 -13.80
C ASN A 174 -13.91 8.06 -14.22
N SER A 175 -14.21 9.26 -14.70
CA SER A 175 -15.55 9.74 -15.06
C SER A 175 -16.01 9.27 -16.45
N ASP A 176 -15.07 8.92 -17.34
CA ASP A 176 -15.36 8.34 -18.64
C ASP A 176 -14.79 6.92 -18.72
N TYR A 177 -15.67 5.93 -18.87
CA TYR A 177 -15.27 4.52 -19.01
C TYR A 177 -14.43 4.24 -20.27
N ARG A 178 -14.43 5.17 -21.25
CA ARG A 178 -13.66 5.09 -22.49
C ARG A 178 -12.22 5.58 -22.32
N ASN A 179 -11.87 6.17 -21.18
CA ASN A 179 -10.53 6.72 -20.95
C ASN A 179 -9.46 5.62 -21.02
N PRO A 180 -8.59 5.63 -22.06
CA PRO A 180 -7.67 4.53 -22.36
C PRO A 180 -6.51 4.39 -21.38
N ILE A 181 -6.30 5.41 -20.55
CA ILE A 181 -5.15 5.49 -19.65
C ILE A 181 -5.57 5.27 -18.19
N ILE A 182 -6.66 5.89 -17.74
CA ILE A 182 -7.01 5.99 -16.32
C ILE A 182 -7.60 4.66 -15.85
N ASN A 183 -8.82 4.29 -16.27
CA ASN A 183 -9.44 2.97 -16.05
C ASN A 183 -9.02 2.35 -14.68
N THR A 184 -8.40 1.16 -14.65
CA THR A 184 -8.00 0.46 -13.41
C THR A 184 -6.90 1.15 -12.57
N ARG A 185 -6.23 2.18 -13.10
CA ARG A 185 -5.27 3.00 -12.33
C ARG A 185 -5.97 3.98 -11.39
N SER A 186 -7.24 4.34 -11.64
CA SER A 186 -8.03 5.11 -10.67
C SER A 186 -8.67 4.20 -9.63
N PHE A 187 -8.91 4.72 -8.43
CA PHE A 187 -9.58 3.98 -7.37
C PHE A 187 -11.07 3.76 -7.68
N ALA A 188 -11.76 4.74 -8.27
CA ALA A 188 -13.21 4.71 -8.46
C ALA A 188 -13.69 5.74 -9.50
N GLU A 189 -15.01 5.82 -9.73
CA GLU A 189 -15.63 6.92 -10.51
C GLU A 189 -16.08 8.10 -9.62
N ASN A 190 -16.08 7.93 -8.29
CA ASN A 190 -16.55 8.96 -7.35
C ASN A 190 -15.36 9.71 -6.73
N PRO A 191 -15.34 11.05 -6.76
CA PRO A 191 -14.21 11.84 -6.28
C PRO A 191 -13.95 11.70 -4.77
N PHE A 192 -14.99 11.55 -3.95
CA PHE A 192 -14.83 11.39 -2.50
C PHE A 192 -14.21 10.03 -2.14
N ASN A 193 -14.61 8.96 -2.83
CA ASN A 193 -13.98 7.65 -2.64
C ASN A 193 -12.49 7.72 -3.03
N ILE A 194 -12.16 8.37 -4.14
CA ILE A 194 -10.76 8.56 -4.57
C ILE A 194 -10.00 9.37 -3.53
N ALA A 195 -10.56 10.47 -3.03
CA ALA A 195 -9.93 11.30 -2.00
C ALA A 195 -9.59 10.49 -0.75
N VAL A 196 -10.52 9.69 -0.22
CA VAL A 196 -10.30 8.85 0.96
C VAL A 196 -9.13 7.87 0.74
N HIS A 197 -9.10 7.18 -0.40
CA HIS A 197 -8.02 6.26 -0.72
C HIS A 197 -6.69 6.98 -0.97
N ALA A 198 -6.70 8.11 -1.69
CA ALA A 198 -5.52 8.91 -1.96
C ALA A 198 -4.88 9.44 -0.67
N SER A 199 -5.68 10.02 0.24
CA SER A 199 -5.21 10.49 1.54
C SER A 199 -4.64 9.35 2.38
N ALA A 200 -5.29 8.17 2.39
CA ALA A 200 -4.75 6.98 3.07
C ALA A 200 -3.38 6.56 2.51
N PHE A 201 -3.24 6.51 1.18
CA PHE A 201 -1.95 6.21 0.53
C PHE A 201 -0.88 7.23 0.91
N ILE A 202 -1.20 8.53 0.85
CA ILE A 202 -0.29 9.63 1.19
C ILE A 202 0.18 9.54 2.65
N HIS A 203 -0.73 9.27 3.59
CA HIS A 203 -0.34 9.05 4.99
C HIS A 203 0.64 7.87 5.13
N GLY A 204 0.37 6.75 4.46
CA GLY A 204 1.29 5.60 4.47
C GLY A 204 2.67 5.95 3.90
N MET A 205 2.72 6.74 2.82
CA MET A 205 3.97 7.21 2.22
C MET A 205 4.76 8.16 3.13
N ASN A 206 4.06 9.08 3.81
CA ASN A 206 4.63 10.00 4.78
C ASN A 206 5.25 9.25 5.98
N ASP A 207 4.55 8.24 6.52
CA ASP A 207 5.05 7.39 7.61
C ASP A 207 6.31 6.61 7.22
N GLY A 208 6.43 6.23 5.94
CA GLY A 208 7.64 5.61 5.39
C GLY A 208 8.72 6.61 4.94
N LYS A 209 8.54 7.91 5.21
CA LYS A 209 9.46 9.01 4.84
C LYS A 209 9.82 9.00 3.35
N MET A 210 8.80 8.87 2.49
CA MET A 210 8.92 8.90 1.04
C MET A 210 8.04 10.01 0.44
N ILE A 211 8.54 10.70 -0.58
CA ILE A 211 7.77 11.75 -1.27
C ILE A 211 6.72 11.07 -2.15
N SER A 212 5.44 11.26 -1.84
CA SER A 212 4.32 10.93 -2.74
C SER A 212 4.02 12.07 -3.70
N THR A 213 3.58 11.73 -4.91
CA THR A 213 3.21 12.70 -5.95
C THR A 213 1.80 12.44 -6.46
N ALA A 214 0.85 13.32 -6.13
CA ALA A 214 -0.51 13.24 -6.66
C ALA A 214 -0.56 13.66 -8.14
N LYS A 215 -1.26 12.88 -8.98
CA LYS A 215 -1.27 13.09 -10.45
C LYS A 215 -2.61 12.70 -11.11
N HIS A 216 -2.99 13.28 -12.26
CA HIS A 216 -2.27 14.31 -13.04
C HIS A 216 -3.05 15.63 -13.01
N PHE A 217 -2.53 16.65 -12.35
CA PHE A 217 -3.22 17.92 -12.15
C PHE A 217 -3.47 18.64 -13.48
N PRO A 218 -4.65 19.26 -13.73
CA PRO A 218 -5.82 19.40 -12.84
C PRO A 218 -6.89 18.29 -12.95
N GLY A 219 -6.59 17.16 -13.56
CA GLY A 219 -7.48 16.01 -13.71
C GLY A 219 -7.55 15.49 -15.15
N HIS A 220 -7.09 14.27 -15.37
CA HIS A 220 -7.01 13.61 -16.67
C HIS A 220 -8.22 12.69 -16.97
N GLY A 221 -8.98 12.30 -15.95
CA GLY A 221 -9.96 11.20 -16.04
C GLY A 221 -11.24 11.43 -16.86
N SER A 222 -11.32 12.51 -17.65
CA SER A 222 -12.47 12.85 -18.50
C SER A 222 -12.20 12.89 -20.00
N THR A 223 -11.01 12.47 -20.43
CA THR A 223 -10.70 12.36 -21.86
C THR A 223 -10.76 10.91 -22.34
N ASP A 224 -11.07 10.72 -23.63
CA ASP A 224 -10.90 9.47 -24.36
C ASP A 224 -9.62 9.47 -25.22
N VAL A 225 -8.81 10.53 -25.14
CA VAL A 225 -7.54 10.68 -25.87
C VAL A 225 -6.36 10.34 -24.96
N ASP A 226 -5.43 9.54 -25.48
CA ASP A 226 -4.19 9.23 -24.78
C ASP A 226 -3.17 10.38 -24.92
N SER A 227 -2.75 11.00 -23.80
CA SER A 227 -1.73 12.07 -23.81
C SER A 227 -0.36 11.63 -24.32
N HIS A 228 -0.08 10.32 -24.35
CA HIS A 228 1.14 9.81 -24.99
C HIS A 228 1.06 9.88 -26.52
N SER A 229 -0.15 9.98 -27.08
CA SER A 229 -0.41 9.99 -28.52
C SER A 229 -0.74 11.39 -29.07
N ASP A 230 -1.56 12.18 -28.35
CA ASP A 230 -2.03 13.50 -28.77
C ASP A 230 -2.42 14.36 -27.54
N LEU A 231 -2.54 15.68 -27.67
CA LEU A 231 -2.89 16.58 -26.56
C LEU A 231 -4.38 16.44 -26.19
N PRO A 232 -4.74 15.90 -25.01
CA PRO A 232 -6.13 15.75 -24.61
C PRO A 232 -6.75 17.11 -24.24
N VAL A 233 -7.99 17.34 -24.65
CA VAL A 233 -8.75 18.56 -24.30
C VAL A 233 -9.87 18.21 -23.32
N ILE A 234 -9.89 18.88 -22.17
CA ILE A 234 -10.93 18.73 -21.15
C ILE A 234 -11.98 19.83 -21.30
N HIS A 235 -13.17 19.45 -21.76
CA HIS A 235 -14.28 20.38 -22.04
C HIS A 235 -15.16 20.71 -20.82
N LYS A 236 -14.81 20.23 -19.62
CA LYS A 236 -15.54 20.54 -18.38
C LYS A 236 -15.49 22.03 -18.06
N THR A 237 -16.56 22.56 -17.47
CA THR A 237 -16.56 23.92 -16.91
C THR A 237 -15.72 23.98 -15.64
N ALA A 238 -15.31 25.19 -15.23
CA ALA A 238 -14.58 25.38 -13.98
C ALA A 238 -15.35 24.85 -12.75
N ILE A 239 -16.69 25.01 -12.73
CA ILE A 239 -17.55 24.48 -11.66
C ILE A 239 -17.54 22.95 -11.66
N GLN A 240 -17.65 22.31 -12.84
CA GLN A 240 -17.59 20.85 -12.94
C GLN A 240 -16.24 20.28 -12.49
N LEU A 241 -15.14 20.99 -12.75
CA LEU A 241 -13.82 20.61 -12.26
C LEU A 241 -13.73 20.75 -10.74
N GLU A 242 -14.24 21.86 -10.19
CA GLU A 242 -14.26 22.13 -8.75
C GLU A 242 -15.08 21.10 -7.97
N GLU A 243 -16.24 20.69 -8.51
CA GLU A 243 -17.15 19.72 -7.89
C GLU A 243 -16.75 18.25 -8.14
N ASN A 244 -15.68 17.99 -8.88
CA ASN A 244 -15.28 16.64 -9.25
C ASN A 244 -13.75 16.43 -9.25
N ASP A 245 -13.06 16.88 -10.29
CA ASP A 245 -11.65 16.55 -10.57
C ASP A 245 -10.68 17.18 -9.56
N LEU A 246 -11.02 18.35 -9.01
CA LEU A 246 -10.17 19.06 -8.06
C LEU A 246 -10.34 18.58 -6.61
N ILE A 247 -11.42 17.87 -6.29
CA ILE A 247 -11.68 17.36 -4.93
C ILE A 247 -10.53 16.45 -4.45
N PRO A 248 -10.13 15.38 -5.17
CA PRO A 248 -9.02 14.54 -4.75
C PRO A 248 -7.69 15.29 -4.57
N PHE A 249 -7.42 16.33 -5.35
CA PHE A 249 -6.21 17.15 -5.20
C PHE A 249 -6.26 18.00 -3.93
N ARG A 250 -7.40 18.63 -3.62
CA ARG A 250 -7.57 19.38 -2.35
C ARG A 250 -7.35 18.48 -1.14
N GLU A 251 -7.95 17.29 -1.16
CA GLU A 251 -7.81 16.31 -0.08
C GLU A 251 -6.39 15.71 0.01
N SER A 252 -5.68 15.60 -1.13
CA SER A 252 -4.27 15.21 -1.15
C SER A 252 -3.37 16.28 -0.51
N ILE A 253 -3.64 17.57 -0.79
CA ILE A 253 -2.93 18.70 -0.14
C ILE A 253 -3.18 18.69 1.36
N ALA A 254 -4.45 18.52 1.78
CA ALA A 254 -4.82 18.43 3.20
C ALA A 254 -4.17 17.23 3.91
N ALA A 255 -4.00 16.10 3.22
CA ALA A 255 -3.28 14.92 3.72
C ALA A 255 -1.74 15.08 3.76
N GLY A 256 -1.22 16.23 3.32
CA GLY A 256 0.20 16.54 3.36
C GLY A 256 1.01 15.93 2.22
N VAL A 257 0.43 15.80 1.02
CA VAL A 257 1.17 15.39 -0.18
C VAL A 257 2.36 16.32 -0.42
N LYS A 258 3.54 15.74 -0.69
CA LYS A 258 4.79 16.51 -0.85
C LYS A 258 5.04 16.98 -2.28
N SER A 259 4.40 16.35 -3.26
CA SER A 259 4.55 16.68 -4.68
C SER A 259 3.25 16.57 -5.46
N ILE A 260 3.09 17.38 -6.51
CA ILE A 260 2.00 17.27 -7.49
C ILE A 260 2.59 17.28 -8.91
N MET A 261 2.15 16.32 -9.73
CA MET A 261 2.51 16.23 -11.14
C MET A 261 1.44 16.87 -12.01
N VAL A 262 1.87 17.73 -12.95
CA VAL A 262 0.98 18.45 -13.87
C VAL A 262 0.92 17.73 -15.21
N GLY A 263 -0.27 17.30 -15.61
CA GLY A 263 -0.49 16.53 -16.83
C GLY A 263 -0.41 17.37 -18.11
N HIS A 264 -0.05 16.73 -19.22
CA HIS A 264 -0.05 17.34 -20.55
C HIS A 264 -1.44 17.32 -21.17
N LEU A 265 -2.33 18.17 -20.67
CA LEU A 265 -3.72 18.29 -21.14
C LEU A 265 -4.17 19.76 -21.21
N SER A 266 -5.04 20.09 -22.15
CA SER A 266 -5.59 21.44 -22.34
C SER A 266 -6.93 21.57 -21.61
N VAL A 267 -7.11 22.65 -20.84
CA VAL A 267 -8.34 22.91 -20.07
C VAL A 267 -8.86 24.31 -20.37
N PRO A 268 -9.62 24.51 -21.47
CA PRO A 268 -10.04 25.84 -21.93
C PRO A 268 -10.83 26.66 -20.91
N SER A 269 -11.53 25.99 -19.99
CA SER A 269 -12.29 26.63 -18.92
C SER A 269 -11.43 27.21 -17.80
N LEU A 270 -10.18 26.77 -17.66
CA LEU A 270 -9.19 27.32 -16.73
C LEU A 270 -8.17 28.23 -17.43
N ASP A 271 -7.86 27.93 -18.70
CA ASP A 271 -6.99 28.76 -19.53
C ASP A 271 -7.44 28.78 -21.01
N ALA A 272 -7.94 29.93 -21.45
CA ALA A 272 -8.51 30.12 -22.79
C ALA A 272 -7.50 29.99 -23.93
N ASP A 273 -6.19 30.03 -23.64
CA ASP A 273 -5.12 29.96 -24.65
C ASP A 273 -4.93 28.54 -25.22
N THR A 274 -5.66 27.53 -24.71
CA THR A 274 -5.67 26.13 -25.18
C THR A 274 -4.31 25.42 -25.14
N ILE A 275 -3.37 25.93 -24.35
CA ILE A 275 -2.04 25.32 -24.12
C ILE A 275 -2.10 24.15 -23.14
N PRO A 276 -1.10 23.23 -23.14
CA PRO A 276 -0.97 22.21 -22.10
C PRO A 276 -0.93 22.82 -20.69
N ALA A 277 -1.57 22.19 -19.72
CA ALA A 277 -1.62 22.64 -18.31
C ALA A 277 -0.22 22.80 -17.72
N THR A 278 0.74 21.97 -18.13
CA THR A 278 2.17 22.07 -17.78
C THR A 278 2.80 23.42 -18.14
N PHE A 279 2.25 24.15 -19.11
CA PHE A 279 2.71 25.47 -19.54
C PHE A 279 1.81 26.63 -19.06
N SER A 280 0.71 26.33 -18.38
CA SER A 280 -0.26 27.34 -17.95
C SER A 280 0.09 27.91 -16.58
N LYS A 281 0.51 29.18 -16.56
CA LYS A 281 0.69 29.95 -15.31
C LYS A 281 -0.63 30.13 -14.54
N LYS A 282 -1.77 30.20 -15.25
CA LYS A 282 -3.10 30.32 -14.62
C LYS A 282 -3.44 29.04 -13.84
N ILE A 283 -3.15 27.87 -14.40
CA ILE A 283 -3.41 26.58 -13.76
C ILE A 283 -2.40 26.29 -12.64
N ILE A 284 -1.10 26.42 -12.89
CA ILE A 284 -0.08 26.05 -11.89
C ILE A 284 0.06 27.15 -10.82
N SER A 285 0.47 28.36 -11.20
CA SER A 285 0.70 29.42 -10.20
C SER A 285 -0.62 30.00 -9.66
N GLY A 286 -1.66 30.12 -10.49
CA GLY A 286 -2.94 30.71 -10.10
C GLY A 286 -3.82 29.75 -9.30
N LEU A 287 -4.17 28.60 -9.89
CA LEU A 287 -5.08 27.64 -9.25
C LEU A 287 -4.35 26.79 -8.20
N LEU A 288 -3.31 26.04 -8.59
CA LEU A 288 -2.66 25.08 -7.69
C LEU A 288 -1.93 25.78 -6.52
N LYS A 289 -0.99 26.68 -6.80
CA LYS A 289 -0.17 27.30 -5.76
C LYS A 289 -0.96 28.33 -4.94
N LYS A 290 -1.66 29.27 -5.58
CA LYS A 290 -2.37 30.36 -4.87
C LYS A 290 -3.74 29.96 -4.34
N SER A 291 -4.64 29.46 -5.20
CA SER A 291 -6.03 29.19 -4.80
C SER A 291 -6.16 27.93 -3.93
N MET A 292 -5.41 26.87 -4.24
CA MET A 292 -5.43 25.62 -3.47
C MET A 292 -4.37 25.57 -2.36
N GLY A 293 -3.48 26.56 -2.28
CA GLY A 293 -2.49 26.68 -1.21
C GLY A 293 -1.39 25.62 -1.24
N PHE A 294 -1.10 25.02 -2.40
CA PHE A 294 -0.05 24.02 -2.50
C PHE A 294 1.34 24.65 -2.56
N ASP A 295 2.18 24.33 -1.57
CA ASP A 295 3.57 24.80 -1.52
C ASP A 295 4.61 23.69 -1.71
N GLY A 296 4.22 22.44 -1.99
CA GLY A 296 5.17 21.35 -2.26
C GLY A 296 5.88 21.45 -3.62
N LEU A 297 6.50 20.35 -4.03
CA LEU A 297 7.18 20.22 -5.33
C LEU A 297 6.17 20.08 -6.47
N VAL A 298 6.20 20.99 -7.45
CA VAL A 298 5.48 20.83 -8.72
C VAL A 298 6.39 20.20 -9.75
N ILE A 299 5.99 19.08 -10.34
CA ILE A 299 6.75 18.37 -11.37
C ILE A 299 5.94 18.29 -12.66
N SER A 300 6.61 18.36 -13.81
CA SER A 300 5.96 18.06 -15.09
C SER A 300 5.63 16.57 -15.19
N ASP A 301 4.63 16.21 -15.99
CA ASP A 301 4.59 14.88 -16.57
C ASP A 301 5.81 14.68 -17.52
N ALA A 302 5.97 13.48 -18.06
CA ALA A 302 7.11 13.10 -18.89
C ALA A 302 7.19 13.94 -20.18
N MET A 303 8.19 14.83 -20.26
CA MET A 303 8.34 15.80 -21.34
C MET A 303 8.71 15.17 -22.70
N ASN A 304 8.99 13.87 -22.74
CA ASN A 304 9.16 13.09 -23.95
C ASN A 304 7.85 12.59 -24.58
N MET A 305 6.69 12.81 -23.94
CA MET A 305 5.40 12.45 -24.50
C MET A 305 5.08 13.26 -25.77
N HIS A 306 4.47 12.62 -26.76
CA HIS A 306 4.23 13.24 -28.08
C HIS A 306 3.39 14.53 -28.01
N SER A 307 2.47 14.64 -27.04
CA SER A 307 1.69 15.85 -26.78
C SER A 307 2.55 17.11 -26.56
N ILE A 308 3.82 16.93 -26.18
CA ILE A 308 4.81 17.99 -26.02
C ILE A 308 5.88 17.89 -27.11
N SER A 309 6.55 16.74 -27.25
CA SER A 309 7.78 16.61 -28.04
C SER A 309 7.59 16.86 -29.55
N GLU A 310 6.38 16.66 -30.08
CA GLU A 310 6.07 16.92 -31.49
C GLU A 310 5.75 18.40 -31.78
N HIS A 311 5.44 19.19 -30.74
CA HIS A 311 4.93 20.54 -30.88
C HIS A 311 5.89 21.62 -30.34
N TYR A 312 6.81 21.25 -29.45
CA TYR A 312 7.72 22.19 -28.79
C TYR A 312 9.15 21.64 -28.81
N SER A 313 10.13 22.51 -29.06
CA SER A 313 11.52 22.14 -28.79
C SER A 313 11.72 21.98 -27.29
N MET A 314 12.67 21.14 -26.89
CA MET A 314 12.92 20.91 -25.46
C MET A 314 13.32 22.20 -24.73
N GLU A 315 14.11 23.05 -25.36
CA GLU A 315 14.55 24.34 -24.82
C GLU A 315 13.37 25.29 -24.56
N ASP A 316 12.39 25.34 -25.46
CA ASP A 316 11.20 26.17 -25.29
C ASP A 316 10.25 25.57 -24.24
N ALA A 317 10.08 24.25 -24.27
CA ALA A 317 9.20 23.51 -23.37
C ALA A 317 9.61 23.65 -21.89
N VAL A 318 10.91 23.52 -21.58
CA VAL A 318 11.40 23.69 -20.20
C VAL A 318 11.22 25.12 -19.70
N VAL A 319 11.42 26.12 -20.57
CA VAL A 319 11.23 27.53 -20.21
C VAL A 319 9.78 27.84 -19.88
N LYS A 320 8.85 27.36 -20.71
CA LYS A 320 7.41 27.51 -20.46
C LYS A 320 6.99 26.86 -19.15
N ALA A 321 7.45 25.63 -18.89
CA ALA A 321 7.11 24.91 -17.67
C ALA A 321 7.61 25.63 -16.41
N ILE A 322 8.89 26.03 -16.36
CA ILE A 322 9.46 26.71 -15.19
C ILE A 322 8.75 28.06 -14.94
N ASN A 323 8.49 28.84 -15.99
CA ASN A 323 7.78 30.12 -15.86
C ASN A 323 6.30 29.97 -15.48
N ALA A 324 5.66 28.85 -15.80
CA ALA A 324 4.31 28.53 -15.34
C ALA A 324 4.26 28.22 -13.83
N GLY A 325 5.37 27.75 -13.27
CA GLY A 325 5.53 27.46 -11.85
C GLY A 325 5.95 26.01 -11.56
N THR A 326 6.32 25.23 -12.57
CA THR A 326 6.92 23.88 -12.38
C THR A 326 8.31 24.00 -11.76
N ASP A 327 8.65 23.11 -10.83
CA ASP A 327 9.92 23.10 -10.11
C ASP A 327 10.88 22.03 -10.67
N LEU A 328 10.37 20.87 -11.11
CA LEU A 328 11.15 19.78 -11.71
C LEU A 328 10.66 19.42 -13.13
N ILE A 329 11.60 19.24 -14.05
CA ILE A 329 11.38 18.76 -15.43
C ILE A 329 11.64 17.26 -15.48
N LEU A 330 10.60 16.48 -15.71
CA LEU A 330 10.66 15.03 -15.75
C LEU A 330 10.85 14.49 -17.16
N PHE A 331 11.76 13.53 -17.32
CA PHE A 331 11.94 12.70 -18.51
C PHE A 331 11.94 13.51 -19.82
N PRO A 332 12.90 14.44 -20.00
CA PRO A 332 13.02 15.20 -21.24
C PRO A 332 13.29 14.27 -22.44
N ALA A 333 12.80 14.64 -23.62
CA ALA A 333 13.13 13.93 -24.86
C ALA A 333 14.62 14.07 -25.22
N ASN A 334 15.27 15.12 -24.74
CA ASN A 334 16.70 15.37 -24.90
C ASN A 334 17.25 16.03 -23.63
N ASP A 335 18.08 15.29 -22.88
CA ASP A 335 18.54 15.70 -21.56
C ASP A 335 19.43 16.95 -21.61
N SER A 336 20.37 17.01 -22.56
CA SER A 336 21.30 18.13 -22.66
C SER A 336 20.59 19.41 -23.10
N ALA A 337 19.65 19.30 -24.06
CA ALA A 337 18.81 20.41 -24.49
C ALA A 337 17.96 20.98 -23.34
N ALA A 338 17.47 20.13 -22.42
CA ALA A 338 16.74 20.59 -21.25
C ALA A 338 17.62 21.47 -20.34
N VAL A 339 18.82 21.00 -19.98
CA VAL A 339 19.74 21.76 -19.09
C VAL A 339 20.23 23.05 -19.76
N TYR A 340 20.68 22.97 -21.01
CA TYR A 340 21.13 24.17 -21.76
C TYR A 340 19.99 25.14 -22.04
N GLY A 341 18.77 24.66 -22.25
CA GLY A 341 17.58 25.48 -22.42
C GLY A 341 17.32 26.35 -21.20
N LEU A 342 17.33 25.75 -20.00
CA LEU A 342 17.22 26.46 -18.72
C LEU A 342 18.38 27.46 -18.53
N TYR A 343 19.61 27.00 -18.70
CA TYR A 343 20.81 27.84 -18.52
C TYR A 343 20.76 29.10 -19.41
N ASN A 344 20.48 28.93 -20.71
CA ASN A 344 20.40 30.04 -21.65
C ASN A 344 19.23 30.96 -21.35
N ALA A 345 18.10 30.42 -20.88
CA ALA A 345 16.94 31.22 -20.53
C ALA A 345 17.17 32.08 -19.27
N VAL A 346 17.87 31.55 -18.26
CA VAL A 346 18.23 32.35 -17.08
C VAL A 346 19.25 33.42 -17.45
N ARG A 347 20.32 33.05 -18.18
CA ARG A 347 21.34 34.00 -18.64
C ARG A 347 20.79 35.14 -19.50
N SER A 348 19.71 34.88 -20.25
CA SER A 348 19.04 35.90 -21.07
C SER A 348 17.91 36.65 -20.35
N GLY A 349 17.60 36.30 -19.10
CA GLY A 349 16.52 36.91 -18.32
C GLY A 349 15.11 36.43 -18.68
N LYS A 350 14.96 35.41 -19.53
CA LYS A 350 13.66 34.77 -19.84
C LYS A 350 13.12 33.97 -18.64
N ILE A 351 14.00 33.50 -17.77
CA ILE A 351 13.70 32.99 -16.44
C ILE A 351 14.49 33.87 -15.46
N SER A 352 13.87 34.38 -14.41
CA SER A 352 14.60 35.14 -13.40
C SER A 352 15.40 34.20 -12.48
N GLU A 353 16.54 34.66 -11.97
CA GLU A 353 17.31 33.92 -10.96
C GLU A 353 16.47 33.62 -9.71
N GLN A 354 15.63 34.57 -9.29
CA GLN A 354 14.68 34.34 -8.19
C GLN A 354 13.77 33.12 -8.45
N ARG A 355 13.22 32.98 -9.67
CA ARG A 355 12.35 31.84 -10.00
C ARG A 355 13.13 30.53 -9.98
N LEU A 356 14.40 30.55 -10.42
CA LEU A 356 15.29 29.39 -10.36
C LEU A 356 15.58 29.00 -8.90
N ASP A 357 15.97 29.97 -8.07
CA ASP A 357 16.32 29.74 -6.66
C ASP A 357 15.09 29.30 -5.84
N GLU A 358 13.89 29.79 -6.14
CA GLU A 358 12.64 29.29 -5.56
C GLU A 358 12.48 27.77 -5.78
N SER A 359 12.69 27.27 -7.01
CA SER A 359 12.63 25.82 -7.29
C SER A 359 13.76 25.07 -6.61
N LEU A 360 14.98 25.61 -6.65
CA LEU A 360 16.17 24.98 -6.11
C LEU A 360 16.07 24.77 -4.59
N ASN A 361 15.54 25.76 -3.87
CA ASN A 361 15.24 25.64 -2.44
C ASN A 361 14.33 24.44 -2.14
N LYS A 362 13.27 24.23 -2.93
CA LYS A 362 12.37 23.08 -2.75
C LYS A 362 13.05 21.75 -3.04
N VAL A 363 13.86 21.68 -4.10
CA VAL A 363 14.57 20.46 -4.49
C VAL A 363 15.61 20.07 -3.45
N LEU A 364 16.38 21.02 -2.93
CA LEU A 364 17.36 20.76 -1.88
C LEU A 364 16.69 20.47 -0.53
N ALA A 365 15.60 21.17 -0.18
CA ALA A 365 14.78 20.84 0.99
C ALA A 365 14.27 19.40 0.95
N ALA A 366 13.77 18.94 -0.19
CA ALA A 366 13.35 17.55 -0.37
C ALA A 366 14.51 16.57 -0.12
N LYS A 367 15.69 16.83 -0.68
CA LYS A 367 16.88 15.97 -0.52
C LYS A 367 17.36 15.90 0.93
N SER A 368 17.37 17.04 1.64
CA SER A 368 17.76 17.09 3.05
C SER A 368 16.73 16.43 3.95
N TRP A 369 15.43 16.70 3.73
CA TRP A 369 14.34 16.04 4.44
C TRP A 369 14.42 14.52 4.33
N LEU A 370 14.75 14.00 3.14
CA LEU A 370 14.97 12.57 2.88
C LEU A 370 16.24 12.00 3.54
N GLY A 371 17.04 12.82 4.22
CA GLY A 371 18.27 12.44 4.91
C GLY A 371 19.44 12.10 3.99
N LEU A 372 19.41 12.51 2.73
CA LEU A 372 20.43 12.11 1.73
C LEU A 372 21.79 12.76 1.98
N THR A 373 21.83 13.86 2.71
CA THR A 373 23.07 14.50 3.19
C THR A 373 23.78 13.65 4.25
N LYS A 374 23.01 12.91 5.05
CA LYS A 374 23.51 12.04 6.14
C LYS A 374 23.74 10.59 5.64
N LYS A 375 22.82 10.05 4.84
CA LYS A 375 22.86 8.66 4.34
C LYS A 375 22.21 8.53 2.95
N ARG A 376 23.05 8.49 1.90
CA ARG A 376 22.63 8.30 0.49
C ARG A 376 22.93 6.94 -0.13
N PHE A 377 23.71 6.09 0.55
CA PHE A 377 24.09 4.77 0.05
C PHE A 377 23.20 3.67 0.64
N VAL A 378 22.96 2.64 -0.16
CA VAL A 378 22.18 1.45 0.19
C VAL A 378 23.13 0.28 0.44
N ASP A 379 22.84 -0.52 1.46
CA ASP A 379 23.58 -1.75 1.74
C ASP A 379 23.14 -2.87 0.80
N GLU A 380 23.99 -3.21 -0.17
CA GLU A 380 23.70 -4.19 -1.22
C GLU A 380 23.52 -5.61 -0.70
N ASN A 381 24.03 -5.93 0.49
CA ASN A 381 23.96 -7.29 1.06
C ASN A 381 22.67 -7.52 1.86
N ILE A 382 22.03 -6.45 2.35
CA ILE A 382 20.91 -6.55 3.30
C ILE A 382 19.60 -6.03 2.69
N ALA A 383 19.67 -5.00 1.86
CA ALA A 383 18.48 -4.35 1.31
C ALA A 383 17.60 -5.29 0.47
N PRO A 384 18.14 -6.13 -0.44
CA PRO A 384 17.31 -7.02 -1.26
C PRO A 384 16.45 -7.99 -0.42
N ASP A 385 17.04 -8.65 0.57
CA ASP A 385 16.31 -9.61 1.42
C ASP A 385 15.25 -8.94 2.29
N LYS A 386 15.53 -7.73 2.79
CA LYS A 386 14.54 -6.95 3.55
C LYS A 386 13.40 -6.43 2.67
N ALA A 387 13.68 -6.10 1.41
CA ALA A 387 12.69 -5.66 0.43
C ALA A 387 11.76 -6.81 0.00
N LYS A 388 12.26 -8.06 -0.02
CA LYS A 388 11.55 -9.27 -0.45
C LYS A 388 10.78 -9.98 0.67
N LYS A 389 10.50 -9.33 1.80
CA LYS A 389 9.79 -9.95 2.92
C LYS A 389 8.40 -10.44 2.52
N LYS A 390 8.10 -11.70 2.85
CA LYS A 390 6.81 -12.35 2.56
C LYS A 390 5.58 -11.60 3.09
N LYS A 391 5.72 -10.77 4.15
CA LYS A 391 4.63 -9.92 4.68
C LYS A 391 3.98 -9.03 3.61
N TYR A 392 4.76 -8.54 2.64
CA TYR A 392 4.25 -7.66 1.60
C TYR A 392 3.41 -8.41 0.56
N PHE A 393 3.88 -9.57 0.11
CA PHE A 393 3.12 -10.46 -0.78
C PHE A 393 1.82 -10.95 -0.12
N ARG A 394 1.84 -11.19 1.19
CA ARG A 394 0.63 -11.50 1.96
C ARG A 394 -0.38 -10.35 1.93
N LEU A 395 0.06 -9.11 2.13
CA LEU A 395 -0.82 -7.94 2.00
C LEU A 395 -1.43 -7.85 0.60
N SER A 396 -0.64 -8.08 -0.46
CA SER A 396 -1.14 -8.14 -1.84
C SER A 396 -2.25 -9.18 -2.02
N LYS A 397 -2.04 -10.39 -1.48
CA LYS A 397 -3.02 -11.49 -1.46
C LYS A 397 -4.29 -11.13 -0.68
N GLU A 398 -4.17 -10.57 0.53
CA GLU A 398 -5.33 -10.15 1.35
C GLU A 398 -6.18 -9.11 0.63
N ILE A 399 -5.57 -8.13 -0.04
CA ILE A 399 -6.27 -7.12 -0.84
C ILE A 399 -6.99 -7.75 -2.03
N ALA A 400 -6.29 -8.61 -2.78
CA ALA A 400 -6.85 -9.28 -3.94
C ALA A 400 -8.13 -10.05 -3.59
N GLU A 401 -8.10 -10.81 -2.49
CA GLU A 401 -9.24 -11.58 -1.98
C GLU A 401 -10.44 -10.70 -1.60
N HIS A 402 -10.18 -9.54 -1.00
CA HIS A 402 -11.23 -8.57 -0.65
C HIS A 402 -11.78 -7.83 -1.87
N SER A 403 -11.00 -7.73 -2.95
CA SER A 403 -11.36 -7.00 -4.16
C SER A 403 -12.19 -7.80 -5.16
N VAL A 404 -12.17 -9.14 -5.15
CA VAL A 404 -12.90 -9.94 -6.16
C VAL A 404 -14.39 -9.63 -6.11
N THR A 405 -14.93 -9.16 -7.25
CA THR A 405 -16.32 -8.72 -7.38
C THR A 405 -17.08 -9.66 -8.31
N LEU A 406 -18.06 -10.39 -7.77
CA LEU A 406 -19.03 -11.14 -8.57
C LEU A 406 -20.16 -10.21 -9.01
N VAL A 407 -20.08 -9.66 -10.21
CA VAL A 407 -21.04 -8.67 -10.72
C VAL A 407 -22.37 -9.32 -11.10
N LYS A 408 -22.30 -10.52 -11.70
CA LYS A 408 -23.45 -11.22 -12.27
C LYS A 408 -23.28 -12.72 -12.07
N ASP A 409 -24.35 -13.41 -11.66
CA ASP A 409 -24.35 -14.88 -11.54
C ASP A 409 -25.76 -15.48 -11.74
N ASN A 410 -26.34 -15.27 -12.92
CA ASN A 410 -27.70 -15.72 -13.23
C ASN A 410 -27.84 -17.25 -13.23
N SER A 411 -26.73 -17.98 -13.30
CA SER A 411 -26.69 -19.45 -13.33
C SER A 411 -26.28 -20.08 -12.00
N ASN A 412 -26.08 -19.28 -10.95
CA ASN A 412 -25.61 -19.70 -9.62
C ASN A 412 -24.41 -20.65 -9.73
N LEU A 413 -23.44 -20.29 -10.58
CA LEU A 413 -22.27 -21.12 -10.87
C LEU A 413 -21.15 -20.92 -9.87
N VAL A 414 -21.13 -19.79 -9.15
CA VAL A 414 -20.05 -19.46 -8.22
C VAL A 414 -20.55 -19.64 -6.80
N PRO A 415 -19.96 -20.57 -6.03
CA PRO A 415 -18.75 -21.34 -6.32
C PRO A 415 -19.04 -22.56 -7.19
N LEU A 416 -18.02 -23.01 -7.91
CA LEU A 416 -18.09 -24.13 -8.84
C LEU A 416 -18.36 -25.44 -8.08
N ASN A 417 -19.48 -26.08 -8.38
CA ASN A 417 -19.71 -27.47 -7.98
C ASN A 417 -19.14 -28.41 -9.05
N LEU A 418 -17.86 -28.74 -8.92
CA LEU A 418 -17.10 -29.54 -9.92
C LEU A 418 -17.67 -30.95 -10.13
N ASN A 419 -18.38 -31.52 -9.14
CA ASN A 419 -19.03 -32.82 -9.28
C ASN A 419 -20.13 -32.82 -10.36
N LYS A 420 -20.64 -31.64 -10.76
CA LYS A 420 -21.63 -31.49 -11.84
C LYS A 420 -21.01 -31.48 -13.24
N PHE A 421 -19.68 -31.37 -13.37
CA PHE A 421 -19.02 -31.16 -14.66
C PHE A 421 -17.91 -32.19 -14.91
N LYS A 422 -18.05 -32.99 -15.98
CA LYS A 422 -17.02 -33.99 -16.34
C LYS A 422 -15.90 -33.42 -17.19
N ARG A 423 -16.21 -32.37 -17.98
CA ARG A 423 -15.29 -31.74 -18.92
C ARG A 423 -15.20 -30.24 -18.66
N VAL A 424 -14.25 -29.82 -17.83
CA VAL A 424 -13.97 -28.41 -17.56
C VAL A 424 -12.85 -27.94 -18.49
N SER A 425 -13.06 -26.81 -19.18
CA SER A 425 -12.00 -26.20 -20.01
C SER A 425 -11.84 -24.72 -19.71
N ALA A 426 -10.59 -24.25 -19.74
CA ALA A 426 -10.24 -22.84 -19.67
C ALA A 426 -9.87 -22.31 -21.07
N ILE A 427 -10.47 -21.21 -21.52
CA ILE A 427 -10.10 -20.57 -22.78
C ILE A 427 -9.78 -19.11 -22.48
N ALA A 428 -8.51 -18.72 -22.49
CA ALA A 428 -8.11 -17.34 -22.22
C ALA A 428 -8.16 -16.47 -23.47
N LEU A 429 -8.65 -15.24 -23.32
CA LEU A 429 -8.51 -14.16 -24.30
C LEU A 429 -7.53 -13.14 -23.72
N THR A 430 -6.45 -12.81 -24.43
CA THR A 430 -5.42 -11.93 -23.88
C THR A 430 -4.90 -10.91 -24.89
N ASP A 431 -4.60 -9.72 -24.40
CA ASP A 431 -3.82 -8.69 -25.08
C ASP A 431 -2.36 -8.64 -24.62
N LEU A 432 -1.95 -9.51 -23.68
CA LEU A 432 -0.59 -9.62 -23.19
C LEU A 432 0.31 -10.13 -24.32
N THR A 433 1.13 -9.24 -24.85
CA THR A 433 2.07 -9.52 -25.95
C THR A 433 3.47 -9.82 -25.45
N ASP A 434 3.85 -9.29 -24.27
CA ASP A 434 5.25 -9.13 -23.90
C ASP A 434 5.67 -9.90 -22.62
N ARG A 435 4.73 -10.29 -21.75
CA ARG A 435 5.04 -10.93 -20.44
C ARG A 435 5.03 -12.46 -20.45
N VAL A 436 4.52 -13.12 -21.49
CA VAL A 436 4.36 -14.58 -21.49
C VAL A 436 4.77 -15.14 -22.85
N SER A 437 5.71 -16.09 -22.85
CA SER A 437 5.96 -16.93 -24.03
C SER A 437 4.62 -17.41 -24.60
N ILE A 438 4.45 -17.31 -25.92
CA ILE A 438 3.19 -17.67 -26.59
C ILE A 438 2.73 -19.07 -26.17
N ASP A 439 3.67 -19.96 -25.85
CA ASP A 439 3.41 -21.36 -25.52
C ASP A 439 3.25 -21.65 -24.02
N LYS A 440 3.60 -20.73 -23.11
CA LYS A 440 3.37 -20.94 -21.66
C LYS A 440 1.91 -20.66 -21.28
N PRO A 441 1.29 -21.47 -20.39
CA PRO A 441 0.00 -21.13 -19.80
C PRO A 441 0.08 -19.80 -19.04
N LEU A 442 -1.06 -19.18 -18.79
CA LEU A 442 -1.15 -18.00 -17.91
C LEU A 442 -1.24 -18.48 -16.47
N HIS A 443 -0.70 -17.72 -15.51
CA HIS A 443 -0.64 -18.08 -14.08
C HIS A 443 -1.98 -18.60 -13.55
N PHE A 444 -3.09 -17.92 -13.83
CA PHE A 444 -4.45 -18.34 -13.47
C PHE A 444 -4.79 -19.76 -13.95
N ILE A 445 -4.38 -20.12 -15.17
CA ILE A 445 -4.64 -21.45 -15.75
C ILE A 445 -3.79 -22.50 -15.03
N GLU A 446 -2.55 -22.17 -14.69
CA GLU A 446 -1.66 -23.05 -13.93
C GLU A 446 -2.24 -23.31 -12.54
N GLN A 447 -2.54 -22.26 -11.78
CA GLN A 447 -3.11 -22.32 -10.44
C GLN A 447 -4.47 -23.02 -10.39
N LEU A 448 -5.33 -22.77 -11.38
CA LEU A 448 -6.58 -23.49 -11.51
C LEU A 448 -6.34 -24.98 -11.81
N GLY A 449 -5.37 -25.30 -12.68
CA GLY A 449 -5.01 -26.67 -13.05
C GLY A 449 -4.40 -27.49 -11.92
N GLU A 450 -3.74 -26.84 -10.95
CA GLU A 450 -3.23 -27.47 -9.73
C GLU A 450 -4.36 -27.88 -8.78
N LYS A 451 -5.42 -27.06 -8.69
CA LYS A 451 -6.56 -27.32 -7.78
C LYS A 451 -7.66 -28.16 -8.40
N ILE A 452 -7.83 -28.15 -9.73
CA ILE A 452 -8.89 -28.88 -10.43
C ILE A 452 -8.39 -29.60 -11.69
N LYS A 453 -9.05 -30.70 -12.04
CA LYS A 453 -8.79 -31.39 -13.30
C LYS A 453 -9.32 -30.58 -14.50
N LEU A 454 -8.46 -29.79 -15.12
CA LEU A 454 -8.73 -29.14 -16.40
C LEU A 454 -8.56 -30.13 -17.56
N ASN A 455 -9.63 -30.37 -18.33
CA ASN A 455 -9.59 -31.28 -19.47
C ASN A 455 -8.89 -30.67 -20.68
N ASN A 456 -9.02 -29.34 -20.87
CA ASN A 456 -8.32 -28.60 -21.90
C ASN A 456 -8.06 -27.17 -21.41
N HIS A 457 -6.97 -26.56 -21.88
CA HIS A 457 -6.77 -25.12 -21.84
C HIS A 457 -6.36 -24.59 -23.22
N TYR A 458 -6.72 -23.35 -23.54
CA TYR A 458 -6.30 -22.71 -24.79
C TYR A 458 -6.17 -21.19 -24.61
N LYS A 459 -5.21 -20.58 -25.31
CA LYS A 459 -4.94 -19.13 -25.26
C LYS A 459 -5.17 -18.51 -26.64
N LEU A 460 -5.97 -17.45 -26.69
CA LEU A 460 -6.15 -16.59 -27.86
C LEU A 460 -5.54 -15.23 -27.56
N HIS A 461 -4.69 -14.76 -28.47
CA HIS A 461 -4.00 -13.47 -28.36
C HIS A 461 -4.31 -12.58 -29.57
N LEU A 462 -3.87 -11.31 -29.54
CA LEU A 462 -4.20 -10.34 -30.59
C LEU A 462 -3.70 -10.73 -31.98
N LYS A 463 -2.69 -11.60 -32.08
CA LYS A 463 -2.18 -12.14 -33.35
C LYS A 463 -2.82 -13.48 -33.77
N SER A 464 -3.72 -14.07 -32.96
CA SER A 464 -4.39 -15.33 -33.28
C SER A 464 -5.24 -15.23 -34.55
N ARG A 465 -5.16 -16.27 -35.38
CA ARG A 465 -5.79 -16.37 -36.71
C ARG A 465 -7.03 -17.26 -36.69
N ARG A 466 -7.73 -17.33 -37.82
CA ARG A 466 -8.97 -18.13 -37.99
C ARG A 466 -8.83 -19.59 -37.53
N LYS A 467 -7.66 -20.22 -37.72
CA LYS A 467 -7.37 -21.61 -37.30
C LYS A 467 -7.41 -21.76 -35.77
N ASP A 468 -6.92 -20.76 -35.04
CA ASP A 468 -6.82 -20.77 -33.58
C ASP A 468 -8.21 -20.64 -32.97
N PHE A 469 -9.02 -19.71 -33.49
CA PHE A 469 -10.43 -19.61 -33.12
C PHE A 469 -11.23 -20.88 -33.46
N ARG A 470 -10.93 -21.55 -34.58
CA ARG A 470 -11.57 -22.84 -34.91
C ARG A 470 -11.24 -23.92 -33.87
N ARG A 471 -9.99 -23.97 -33.39
CA ARG A 471 -9.57 -24.88 -32.32
C ARG A 471 -10.24 -24.53 -30.99
N ALA A 472 -10.25 -23.26 -30.60
CA ALA A 472 -10.94 -22.80 -29.39
C ALA A 472 -12.45 -23.14 -29.41
N ARG A 473 -13.13 -22.94 -30.55
CA ARG A 473 -14.54 -23.36 -30.73
C ARG A 473 -14.73 -24.88 -30.61
N ALA A 474 -13.75 -25.68 -31.04
CA ALA A 474 -13.82 -27.14 -30.89
C ALA A 474 -13.70 -27.59 -29.43
N ILE A 475 -12.82 -26.95 -28.66
CA ILE A 475 -12.69 -27.16 -27.21
C ILE A 475 -13.98 -26.79 -26.50
N ALA A 476 -14.53 -25.60 -26.77
CA ALA A 476 -15.79 -25.14 -26.18
C ALA A 476 -16.97 -26.10 -26.45
N ARG A 477 -17.10 -26.60 -27.70
CA ARG A 477 -18.15 -27.58 -28.05
C ARG A 477 -18.03 -28.91 -27.30
N LYS A 478 -16.84 -29.31 -26.86
CA LYS A 478 -16.61 -30.55 -26.10
C LYS A 478 -16.68 -30.36 -24.58
N SER A 479 -16.76 -29.12 -24.08
CA SER A 479 -16.74 -28.81 -22.64
C SER A 479 -18.14 -28.89 -22.02
N ASP A 480 -18.24 -29.20 -20.73
CA ASP A 480 -19.47 -29.11 -19.93
C ASP A 480 -19.51 -27.81 -19.12
N LEU A 481 -18.35 -27.30 -18.72
CA LEU A 481 -18.14 -25.99 -18.11
C LEU A 481 -17.00 -25.27 -18.83
N ILE A 482 -17.20 -23.98 -19.12
CA ILE A 482 -16.21 -23.13 -19.78
C ILE A 482 -15.82 -22.00 -18.83
N ILE A 483 -14.53 -21.90 -18.51
CA ILE A 483 -13.95 -20.78 -17.75
C ILE A 483 -13.25 -19.88 -18.77
N LEU A 484 -13.66 -18.62 -18.86
CA LEU A 484 -13.26 -17.67 -19.89
C LEU A 484 -12.59 -16.45 -19.25
N PRO A 485 -11.32 -16.56 -18.84
CA PRO A 485 -10.57 -15.41 -18.34
C PRO A 485 -10.20 -14.48 -19.52
N ILE A 486 -10.44 -13.19 -19.34
CA ILE A 486 -10.17 -12.15 -20.32
C ILE A 486 -9.19 -11.16 -19.68
N TYR A 487 -8.03 -11.02 -20.30
CA TYR A 487 -6.97 -10.10 -19.92
C TYR A 487 -7.06 -8.88 -20.82
N SER A 488 -7.30 -7.75 -20.19
CA SER A 488 -7.42 -6.45 -20.87
C SER A 488 -6.63 -5.42 -20.06
N ALA A 489 -5.35 -5.30 -20.38
CA ALA A 489 -4.45 -4.40 -19.67
C ALA A 489 -4.60 -2.98 -20.20
N VAL A 490 -4.62 -2.01 -19.29
CA VAL A 490 -4.57 -0.58 -19.60
C VAL A 490 -3.11 -0.23 -19.92
N ARG A 491 -2.82 0.37 -21.08
CA ARG A 491 -1.45 0.70 -21.53
C ARG A 491 -1.41 2.06 -22.22
N SER A 492 -0.29 2.77 -22.07
CA SER A 492 0.03 3.92 -22.91
C SER A 492 0.08 3.52 -24.40
N PHE A 493 -0.26 4.46 -25.28
CA PHE A 493 -0.40 4.32 -26.73
C PHE A 493 -1.54 3.39 -27.19
N GLN A 494 -2.51 3.10 -26.33
CA GLN A 494 -3.67 2.28 -26.68
C GLN A 494 -4.88 3.16 -27.01
N ASN A 495 -5.21 3.28 -28.30
CA ASN A 495 -6.31 4.16 -28.75
C ASN A 495 -7.73 3.61 -28.51
N ASP A 496 -7.88 2.34 -28.09
CA ASP A 496 -9.20 1.73 -27.81
C ASP A 496 -9.09 0.65 -26.73
N ILE A 497 -9.90 0.76 -25.67
CA ILE A 497 -10.03 -0.24 -24.58
C ILE A 497 -11.06 -1.32 -24.92
N SER A 498 -11.88 -1.11 -25.97
CA SER A 498 -12.94 -2.03 -26.32
C SER A 498 -12.38 -3.39 -26.71
N LEU A 499 -13.14 -4.45 -26.36
CA LEU A 499 -12.78 -5.80 -26.79
C LEU A 499 -12.73 -5.86 -28.32
N PRO A 500 -11.63 -6.37 -28.91
CA PRO A 500 -11.56 -6.57 -30.34
C PRO A 500 -12.77 -7.36 -30.84
N LYS A 501 -13.37 -6.96 -31.95
CA LYS A 501 -14.59 -7.59 -32.50
C LYS A 501 -14.52 -9.12 -32.56
N LYS A 502 -13.36 -9.67 -32.92
CA LYS A 502 -13.10 -11.13 -32.94
C LYS A 502 -13.27 -11.83 -31.58
N TYR A 503 -12.98 -11.15 -30.48
CA TYR A 503 -13.18 -11.63 -29.11
C TYR A 503 -14.67 -11.55 -28.76
N ILE A 504 -15.34 -10.44 -29.06
CA ILE A 504 -16.79 -10.29 -28.88
C ILE A 504 -17.55 -11.39 -29.63
N ASP A 505 -17.22 -11.61 -30.90
CA ASP A 505 -17.80 -12.68 -31.74
C ASP A 505 -17.58 -14.07 -31.13
N PHE A 506 -16.41 -14.31 -30.53
CA PHE A 506 -16.10 -15.57 -29.86
C PHE A 506 -16.89 -15.74 -28.56
N VAL A 507 -16.97 -14.72 -27.70
CA VAL A 507 -17.78 -14.75 -26.47
C VAL A 507 -19.24 -15.00 -26.81
N ASN A 508 -19.78 -14.31 -27.82
CA ASN A 508 -21.14 -14.51 -28.31
C ASN A 508 -21.36 -15.93 -28.84
N TYR A 509 -20.38 -16.52 -29.51
CA TYR A 509 -20.42 -17.93 -29.90
C TYR A 509 -20.50 -18.86 -28.67
N ILE A 510 -19.68 -18.63 -27.64
CA ILE A 510 -19.71 -19.41 -26.39
C ILE A 510 -21.09 -19.32 -25.73
N HIS A 511 -21.65 -18.12 -25.62
CA HIS A 511 -23.00 -17.93 -25.06
C HIS A 511 -24.07 -18.71 -25.85
N LYS A 512 -23.99 -18.73 -27.18
CA LYS A 512 -24.93 -19.47 -28.05
C LYS A 512 -24.88 -20.99 -27.86
N LEU A 513 -23.80 -21.54 -27.29
CA LEU A 513 -23.74 -22.97 -26.95
C LEU A 513 -24.68 -23.34 -25.80
N LYS A 514 -25.21 -22.36 -25.06
CA LYS A 514 -26.11 -22.57 -23.89
C LYS A 514 -25.50 -23.49 -22.83
N LYS A 515 -24.17 -23.42 -22.68
CA LYS A 515 -23.41 -24.15 -21.67
C LYS A 515 -23.06 -23.25 -20.48
N PRO A 516 -22.87 -23.83 -19.29
CA PRO A 516 -22.27 -23.14 -18.16
C PRO A 516 -20.97 -22.43 -18.56
N VAL A 517 -20.94 -21.11 -18.36
CA VAL A 517 -19.78 -20.28 -18.64
C VAL A 517 -19.57 -19.26 -17.53
N VAL A 518 -18.33 -19.15 -17.07
CA VAL A 518 -17.90 -18.11 -16.14
C VAL A 518 -16.91 -17.22 -16.87
N VAL A 519 -17.22 -15.93 -16.99
CA VAL A 519 -16.34 -14.93 -17.58
C VAL A 519 -15.66 -14.15 -16.47
N ILE A 520 -14.36 -13.95 -16.58
CA ILE A 520 -13.55 -13.24 -15.58
C ILE A 520 -12.82 -12.11 -16.30
N SER A 521 -12.90 -10.89 -15.77
CA SER A 521 -12.06 -9.77 -16.21
C SER A 521 -10.85 -9.62 -15.31
N PHE A 522 -9.66 -9.79 -15.90
CA PHE A 522 -8.36 -9.43 -15.33
C PHE A 522 -7.90 -8.11 -15.95
N GLY A 523 -8.41 -7.00 -15.43
CA GLY A 523 -8.16 -5.65 -15.92
C GLY A 523 -9.47 -4.86 -16.04
N ASP A 524 -9.78 -4.37 -17.24
CA ASP A 524 -10.94 -3.52 -17.51
C ASP A 524 -12.28 -4.10 -16.96
N PRO A 525 -12.97 -3.47 -16.00
CA PRO A 525 -14.26 -3.96 -15.52
C PRO A 525 -15.41 -3.72 -16.51
N TYR A 526 -15.20 -2.89 -17.53
CA TYR A 526 -16.27 -2.44 -18.43
C TYR A 526 -16.59 -3.45 -19.54
N LEU A 527 -15.81 -4.53 -19.70
CA LEU A 527 -15.99 -5.52 -20.79
C LEU A 527 -17.43 -6.03 -20.89
N LEU A 528 -18.14 -6.14 -19.75
CA LEU A 528 -19.53 -6.59 -19.70
C LEU A 528 -20.48 -5.71 -20.54
N LYS A 529 -20.12 -4.44 -20.83
CA LYS A 529 -20.87 -3.56 -21.74
C LYS A 529 -21.00 -4.16 -23.15
N ASP A 530 -19.99 -4.90 -23.61
CA ASP A 530 -19.92 -5.48 -24.96
C ASP A 530 -20.40 -6.94 -25.00
N ILE A 531 -20.42 -7.62 -23.85
CA ILE A 531 -20.77 -9.05 -23.72
C ILE A 531 -21.93 -9.31 -22.75
N LYS A 532 -22.93 -8.42 -22.72
CA LYS A 532 -24.06 -8.41 -21.77
C LYS A 532 -24.81 -9.75 -21.60
N SER A 533 -24.77 -10.60 -22.63
CA SER A 533 -25.46 -11.90 -22.67
C SER A 533 -24.85 -12.96 -21.76
N VAL A 534 -23.59 -12.80 -21.31
CA VAL A 534 -22.91 -13.80 -20.47
C VAL A 534 -23.64 -13.97 -19.13
N PRO A 535 -23.88 -15.20 -18.65
CA PRO A 535 -24.69 -15.45 -17.44
C PRO A 535 -23.96 -15.17 -16.13
N THR A 536 -22.64 -15.37 -16.09
CA THR A 536 -21.81 -15.17 -14.89
C THR A 536 -20.56 -14.38 -15.24
N TYR A 537 -20.28 -13.32 -14.48
CA TYR A 537 -19.19 -12.36 -14.71
C TYR A 537 -18.54 -11.91 -13.39
N LEU A 538 -17.21 -12.02 -13.32
CA LEU A 538 -16.38 -11.56 -12.20
C LEU A 538 -15.37 -10.51 -12.66
N CYS A 539 -15.01 -9.60 -11.76
CA CYS A 539 -13.91 -8.64 -11.93
C CYS A 539 -12.82 -8.89 -10.87
N ALA A 540 -11.57 -8.84 -11.33
CA ALA A 540 -10.37 -8.87 -10.48
C ALA A 540 -9.49 -7.62 -10.67
N TYR A 541 -9.87 -6.72 -11.58
CA TYR A 541 -9.30 -5.38 -11.79
C TYR A 541 -7.79 -5.34 -12.14
N GLY A 542 -7.19 -6.48 -12.43
CA GLY A 542 -5.78 -6.59 -12.83
C GLY A 542 -5.38 -8.06 -12.95
N SER A 543 -4.18 -8.32 -13.46
CA SER A 543 -3.62 -9.65 -13.69
C SER A 543 -2.32 -9.84 -12.90
N VAL A 544 -2.24 -9.27 -11.70
CA VAL A 544 -1.15 -9.60 -10.77
C VAL A 544 -1.44 -10.99 -10.20
N ASP A 545 -0.41 -11.77 -9.91
CA ASP A 545 -0.55 -13.17 -9.47
C ASP A 545 -1.53 -13.32 -8.30
N ALA A 546 -1.46 -12.41 -7.32
CA ALA A 546 -2.39 -12.36 -6.18
C ALA A 546 -3.87 -12.21 -6.60
N SER A 547 -4.18 -11.41 -7.62
CA SER A 547 -5.53 -11.24 -8.16
C SER A 547 -6.03 -12.49 -8.87
N GLU A 548 -5.15 -13.17 -9.60
CA GLU A 548 -5.46 -14.43 -10.28
C GLU A 548 -5.72 -15.56 -9.27
N ASP A 549 -4.87 -15.69 -8.25
CA ASP A 549 -5.02 -16.64 -7.14
C ASP A 549 -6.31 -16.42 -6.36
N ALA A 550 -6.65 -15.16 -6.09
CA ALA A 550 -7.88 -14.79 -5.41
C ALA A 550 -9.12 -15.21 -6.23
N VAL A 551 -9.10 -15.05 -7.55
CA VAL A 551 -10.20 -15.53 -8.40
C VAL A 551 -10.30 -17.04 -8.37
N VAL A 552 -9.18 -17.78 -8.46
CA VAL A 552 -9.20 -19.25 -8.35
C VAL A 552 -9.86 -19.66 -7.02
N SER A 553 -9.41 -19.07 -5.92
CA SER A 553 -9.94 -19.32 -4.57
C SER A 553 -11.44 -18.99 -4.48
N ALA A 554 -11.87 -17.87 -5.07
CA ALA A 554 -13.27 -17.44 -5.12
C ALA A 554 -14.15 -18.42 -5.92
N LEU A 555 -13.67 -18.87 -7.09
CA LEU A 555 -14.38 -19.85 -7.91
C LEU A 555 -14.57 -21.17 -7.18
N LEU A 556 -13.63 -21.56 -6.34
CA LEU A 556 -13.69 -22.82 -5.58
C LEU A 556 -14.41 -22.67 -4.23
N GLY A 557 -14.79 -21.45 -3.84
CA GLY A 557 -15.42 -21.18 -2.54
C GLY A 557 -14.47 -21.39 -1.36
N GLU A 558 -13.19 -21.10 -1.55
CA GLU A 558 -12.16 -21.12 -0.51
C GLU A 558 -12.04 -19.78 0.24
N ILE A 559 -12.57 -18.71 -0.36
CA ILE A 559 -12.66 -17.36 0.20
C ILE A 559 -14.08 -16.79 0.04
N LYS A 560 -14.41 -15.83 0.89
CA LYS A 560 -15.62 -15.00 0.72
C LYS A 560 -15.47 -14.11 -0.51
N ILE A 561 -16.53 -14.01 -1.31
CA ILE A 561 -16.61 -13.00 -2.37
C ILE A 561 -17.37 -11.80 -1.81
N GLN A 562 -16.71 -10.65 -1.79
CA GLN A 562 -17.26 -9.45 -1.16
C GLN A 562 -16.98 -8.12 -1.85
N GLY A 563 -16.11 -8.11 -2.87
CA GLY A 563 -15.82 -6.91 -3.62
C GLY A 563 -17.08 -6.30 -4.23
N LYS A 564 -17.06 -4.97 -4.37
CA LYS A 564 -18.12 -4.20 -5.02
C LYS A 564 -17.53 -3.42 -6.19
N LEU A 565 -18.32 -3.19 -7.21
CA LEU A 565 -17.91 -2.32 -8.32
C LEU A 565 -17.64 -0.90 -7.80
N PRO A 566 -16.42 -0.34 -7.95
CA PRO A 566 -16.15 1.05 -7.61
C PRO A 566 -16.57 2.02 -8.74
N VAL A 567 -17.12 1.47 -9.83
CA VAL A 567 -17.54 2.14 -11.06
C VAL A 567 -18.87 1.58 -11.57
N THR A 568 -19.56 2.34 -12.41
CA THR A 568 -20.79 1.94 -13.08
C THR A 568 -20.46 1.32 -14.44
N ILE A 569 -21.02 0.15 -14.75
CA ILE A 569 -20.83 -0.48 -16.07
C ILE A 569 -21.86 0.12 -17.05
N PRO A 570 -21.41 0.86 -18.09
CA PRO A 570 -22.30 1.61 -18.97
C PRO A 570 -23.23 0.69 -19.76
N ASN A 571 -24.46 1.17 -20.00
CA ASN A 571 -25.49 0.45 -20.75
C ASN A 571 -25.87 -0.91 -20.15
N THR A 572 -25.72 -1.08 -18.83
CA THR A 572 -26.13 -2.25 -18.05
C THR A 572 -26.81 -1.80 -16.76
N PRO A 573 -27.54 -2.67 -16.04
CA PRO A 573 -28.13 -2.30 -14.74
C PRO A 573 -27.11 -2.29 -13.58
N TYR A 574 -25.82 -2.55 -13.84
CA TYR A 574 -24.81 -2.71 -12.79
C TYR A 574 -24.14 -1.37 -12.48
N LEU A 575 -24.64 -0.72 -11.43
CA LEU A 575 -24.14 0.55 -10.92
C LEU A 575 -22.96 0.35 -9.96
N ARG A 576 -22.22 1.43 -9.67
CA ARG A 576 -21.28 1.45 -8.54
C ARG A 576 -21.94 0.90 -7.26
N GLY A 577 -21.20 0.10 -6.51
CA GLY A 577 -21.65 -0.62 -5.32
C GLY A 577 -22.22 -2.01 -5.61
N THR A 578 -22.44 -2.38 -6.87
CA THR A 578 -22.90 -3.72 -7.25
C THR A 578 -21.83 -4.77 -6.94
N GLY A 579 -22.20 -5.84 -6.24
CA GLY A 579 -21.36 -7.01 -5.99
C GLY A 579 -22.13 -8.08 -5.24
N ILE A 580 -22.30 -9.26 -5.84
CA ILE A 580 -23.00 -10.40 -5.24
C ILE A 580 -22.09 -11.00 -4.16
N GLN A 581 -22.58 -10.97 -2.92
CA GLN A 581 -21.87 -11.55 -1.78
C GLN A 581 -22.02 -13.09 -1.76
N ARG A 582 -20.92 -13.80 -1.50
CA ARG A 582 -20.92 -15.25 -1.27
C ARG A 582 -20.09 -15.57 -0.03
N ASN A 583 -20.78 -15.99 1.04
CA ASN A 583 -20.15 -16.45 2.28
C ASN A 583 -19.89 -17.94 2.19
N ILE A 584 -18.70 -18.31 1.74
CA ILE A 584 -18.32 -19.69 1.58
C ILE A 584 -16.88 -19.77 2.05
N SER A 585 -16.74 -19.80 3.38
CA SER A 585 -15.50 -20.26 3.97
C SER A 585 -15.79 -21.64 4.53
N ARG A 586 -15.41 -22.68 3.78
CA ARG A 586 -14.87 -23.85 4.47
C ARG A 586 -13.54 -23.34 5.01
N PHE A 587 -13.34 -23.35 6.32
CA PHE A 587 -12.07 -22.96 6.93
C PHE A 587 -10.93 -23.57 6.12
N SER A 588 -10.28 -22.74 5.30
CA SER A 588 -9.14 -23.18 4.52
C SER A 588 -7.94 -23.06 5.44
N THR A 589 -7.19 -24.16 5.56
CA THR A 589 -5.86 -24.12 6.14
C THR A 589 -5.01 -23.22 5.25
N ASP A 590 -4.34 -22.22 5.83
CA ASP A 590 -3.38 -21.38 5.13
C ASP A 590 -2.02 -22.10 5.14
N PRO A 591 -1.62 -22.81 4.06
CA PRO A 591 -0.32 -23.50 4.02
C PRO A 591 0.85 -22.51 4.10
N ASP A 592 0.59 -21.22 3.85
CA ASP A 592 1.55 -20.13 3.87
C ASP A 592 1.41 -19.26 5.12
N SER A 593 0.97 -19.82 6.25
CA SER A 593 1.03 -19.13 7.54
C SER A 593 2.48 -18.71 7.84
N LEU A 594 2.82 -17.46 7.51
CA LEU A 594 4.11 -16.81 7.79
C LEU A 594 4.36 -16.57 9.28
N TYR A 595 3.37 -16.88 10.11
CA TYR A 595 3.47 -16.79 11.54
C TYR A 595 4.30 -17.97 12.02
N ASP A 596 5.50 -17.66 12.50
CA ASP A 596 6.27 -18.60 13.27
C ASP A 596 5.60 -18.74 14.64
N PHE A 597 4.95 -19.89 14.84
CA PHE A 597 4.33 -20.24 16.11
C PHE A 597 5.29 -21.04 17.00
N SER A 598 6.57 -21.18 16.67
CA SER A 598 7.53 -21.97 17.47
C SER A 598 7.66 -21.47 18.91
N GLU A 599 7.69 -20.15 19.11
CA GLU A 599 7.71 -19.56 20.46
C GLU A 599 6.40 -19.84 21.20
N VAL A 600 5.26 -19.78 20.51
CA VAL A 600 3.96 -20.11 21.07
C VAL A 600 3.87 -21.59 21.44
N GLU A 601 4.35 -22.49 20.58
CA GLU A 601 4.43 -23.92 20.85
C GLU A 601 5.34 -24.23 22.04
N SER A 602 6.49 -23.58 22.11
CA SER A 602 7.41 -23.67 23.24
C SER A 602 6.72 -23.24 24.54
N LEU A 603 6.00 -22.11 24.50
CA LEU A 603 5.23 -21.62 25.64
C LEU A 603 4.10 -22.58 26.06
N MET A 604 3.36 -23.15 25.10
CA MET A 604 2.30 -24.13 25.36
C MET A 604 2.85 -25.40 26.01
N ASN A 605 3.98 -25.92 25.52
CA ASN A 605 4.62 -27.09 26.10
C ASN A 605 5.15 -26.80 27.51
N LYS A 606 5.81 -25.64 27.70
CA LYS A 606 6.29 -25.22 29.01
C LYS A 606 5.14 -25.05 30.02
N ALA A 607 4.01 -24.48 29.60
CA ALA A 607 2.84 -24.35 30.48
C ALA A 607 2.30 -25.72 30.96
N ILE A 608 2.40 -26.76 30.13
CA ILE A 608 2.05 -28.13 30.52
C ILE A 608 3.09 -28.71 31.48
N GLU A 609 4.39 -28.52 31.19
CA GLU A 609 5.49 -28.96 32.06
C GLU A 609 5.41 -28.32 33.46
N ASP A 610 5.11 -27.02 33.50
CA ASP A 610 4.92 -26.23 34.72
C ASP A 610 3.57 -26.51 35.43
N SER A 611 2.77 -27.44 34.90
CA SER A 611 1.46 -27.83 35.44
C SER A 611 0.47 -26.66 35.56
N VAL A 612 0.49 -25.74 34.60
CA VAL A 612 -0.50 -24.64 34.49
C VAL A 612 -1.85 -25.21 34.04
N PHE A 613 -1.85 -26.12 33.06
CA PHE A 613 -2.99 -26.93 32.62
C PHE A 613 -2.51 -28.27 32.06
N PRO A 614 -3.32 -29.36 32.11
CA PRO A 614 -2.89 -30.68 31.67
C PRO A 614 -2.87 -30.84 30.14
N GLY A 615 -3.69 -30.07 29.42
CA GLY A 615 -3.78 -30.10 27.97
C GLY A 615 -4.64 -28.96 27.40
N ALA A 616 -4.46 -28.67 26.13
CA ALA A 616 -5.11 -27.56 25.44
C ALA A 616 -5.18 -27.76 23.92
N VAL A 617 -6.12 -27.08 23.27
CA VAL A 617 -6.14 -26.89 21.82
C VAL A 617 -5.97 -25.42 21.52
N LEU A 618 -4.94 -25.07 20.75
CA LEU A 618 -4.73 -23.70 20.29
C LEU A 618 -5.22 -23.57 18.84
N TYR A 619 -6.15 -22.65 18.64
CA TYR A 619 -6.66 -22.26 17.34
C TYR A 619 -6.41 -20.78 17.10
N VAL A 620 -5.74 -20.44 16.00
CA VAL A 620 -5.50 -19.07 15.57
C VAL A 620 -6.19 -18.86 14.23
N GLY A 621 -7.23 -18.03 14.25
CA GLY A 621 -7.97 -17.63 13.06
C GLY A 621 -7.72 -16.17 12.71
N LYS A 622 -7.52 -15.87 11.42
CA LYS A 622 -7.46 -14.48 10.92
C LYS A 622 -8.20 -14.37 9.60
N TYR A 623 -9.12 -13.42 9.50
CA TYR A 623 -9.91 -13.15 8.28
C TYR A 623 -10.55 -14.42 7.67
N GLY A 624 -11.10 -15.31 8.51
CA GLY A 624 -11.78 -16.52 8.06
C GLY A 624 -10.86 -17.68 7.65
N ARG A 625 -9.54 -17.55 7.90
CA ARG A 625 -8.53 -18.59 7.68
C ARG A 625 -8.05 -19.18 8.99
N THR A 626 -7.69 -20.45 8.95
CA THR A 626 -6.95 -21.11 10.05
C THR A 626 -5.46 -20.91 9.81
N LEU A 627 -4.80 -20.15 10.68
CA LEU A 627 -3.35 -19.92 10.66
C LEU A 627 -2.60 -20.97 11.48
N PHE A 628 -3.19 -21.40 12.59
CA PHE A 628 -2.63 -22.42 13.47
C PHE A 628 -3.76 -23.23 14.09
N HIS A 629 -3.59 -24.55 14.15
CA HIS A 629 -4.53 -25.43 14.82
C HIS A 629 -3.78 -26.66 15.32
N LYS A 630 -3.49 -26.70 16.63
CA LYS A 630 -2.69 -27.77 17.24
C LYS A 630 -3.19 -28.09 18.64
N ALA A 631 -3.12 -29.36 19.00
CA ALA A 631 -3.41 -29.85 20.35
C ALA A 631 -2.11 -30.13 21.11
N PHE A 632 -2.17 -29.97 22.43
CA PHE A 632 -1.06 -30.14 23.37
C PHE A 632 -1.53 -30.90 24.61
N GLY A 633 -0.68 -31.76 25.16
CA GLY A 633 -0.92 -32.41 26.45
C GLY A 633 -2.06 -33.45 26.47
N HIS A 634 -2.65 -33.61 27.66
CA HIS A 634 -3.62 -34.67 28.00
C HIS A 634 -4.86 -34.10 28.71
N TYR A 635 -5.95 -34.85 28.75
CA TYR A 635 -7.19 -34.39 29.41
C TYR A 635 -7.03 -34.14 30.92
N THR A 636 -6.22 -34.93 31.62
CA THR A 636 -5.91 -34.76 33.04
C THR A 636 -4.40 -34.88 33.27
N TYR A 637 -3.95 -34.54 34.49
CA TYR A 637 -2.55 -34.72 34.91
C TYR A 637 -2.17 -36.21 35.15
N ASP A 638 -3.12 -37.13 35.04
CA ASP A 638 -2.85 -38.55 35.25
C ASP A 638 -1.96 -39.10 34.13
N LYS A 639 -0.95 -39.89 34.50
CA LYS A 639 0.01 -40.48 33.54
C LYS A 639 -0.64 -41.32 32.43
N ASN A 640 -1.83 -41.86 32.67
CA ASN A 640 -2.58 -42.69 31.73
C ASN A 640 -3.73 -41.93 31.05
N SER A 641 -3.84 -40.61 31.26
CA SER A 641 -4.86 -39.80 30.62
C SER A 641 -4.70 -39.82 29.10
N PRO A 642 -5.78 -39.91 28.31
CA PRO A 642 -5.70 -39.74 26.86
C PRO A 642 -5.12 -38.38 26.49
N ALA A 643 -4.41 -38.33 25.36
CA ALA A 643 -3.95 -37.09 24.76
C ALA A 643 -5.13 -36.27 24.22
N VAL A 644 -4.98 -34.95 24.25
CA VAL A 644 -5.90 -34.02 23.60
C VAL A 644 -5.64 -34.03 22.09
N ASP A 645 -6.70 -33.94 21.29
CA ASP A 645 -6.65 -33.73 19.85
C ASP A 645 -7.41 -32.46 19.44
N THR A 646 -7.29 -32.07 18.17
CA THR A 646 -7.92 -30.85 17.64
C THR A 646 -9.45 -30.89 17.57
N ASN A 647 -10.08 -32.04 17.82
CA ASN A 647 -11.53 -32.21 17.89
C ASN A 647 -12.03 -32.40 19.32
N SER A 648 -11.14 -32.30 20.30
CA SER A 648 -11.45 -32.50 21.71
C SER A 648 -12.41 -31.42 22.21
N ILE A 649 -13.43 -31.84 22.93
CA ILE A 649 -14.51 -30.97 23.41
C ILE A 649 -14.20 -30.54 24.84
N PHE A 650 -14.27 -29.24 25.10
CA PHE A 650 -14.08 -28.64 26.43
C PHE A 650 -15.36 -27.96 26.89
N ASP A 651 -15.63 -28.00 28.18
CA ASP A 651 -16.70 -27.22 28.78
C ASP A 651 -16.33 -25.73 28.79
N LEU A 652 -17.27 -24.88 28.35
CA LEU A 652 -17.10 -23.43 28.38
C LEU A 652 -17.44 -22.87 29.76
N ALA A 653 -16.47 -22.26 30.43
CA ALA A 653 -16.64 -21.59 31.71
C ALA A 653 -15.76 -20.34 31.82
N SER A 654 -16.12 -19.41 32.72
CA SER A 654 -15.28 -18.27 33.12
C SER A 654 -14.79 -17.32 32.00
N LEU A 655 -15.59 -17.13 30.94
CA LEU A 655 -15.21 -16.34 29.76
C LEU A 655 -14.95 -14.85 30.03
N SER A 656 -15.63 -14.23 31.01
CA SER A 656 -15.53 -12.78 31.27
C SER A 656 -14.13 -12.31 31.62
N LYS A 657 -13.32 -13.16 32.29
CA LYS A 657 -11.94 -12.82 32.68
C LYS A 657 -11.01 -12.76 31.47
N VAL A 658 -11.10 -13.76 30.60
CA VAL A 658 -10.23 -13.88 29.41
C VAL A 658 -10.65 -12.88 28.33
N ILE A 659 -11.95 -12.75 28.06
CA ILE A 659 -12.47 -11.86 27.00
C ILE A 659 -12.48 -10.40 27.43
N GLY A 660 -12.76 -10.11 28.71
CA GLY A 660 -12.83 -8.76 29.24
C GLY A 660 -11.49 -8.28 29.79
N THR A 661 -11.14 -8.78 30.98
CA THR A 661 -10.01 -8.28 31.78
C THR A 661 -8.66 -8.50 31.08
N THR A 662 -8.39 -9.70 30.58
CA THR A 662 -7.12 -10.00 29.91
C THR A 662 -6.95 -9.20 28.61
N SER A 663 -8.01 -9.09 27.79
CA SER A 663 -7.96 -8.29 26.57
C SER A 663 -7.73 -6.80 26.86
N ALA A 664 -8.38 -6.24 27.88
CA ALA A 664 -8.14 -4.86 28.29
C ALA A 664 -6.70 -4.64 28.79
N ALA A 665 -6.15 -5.58 29.55
CA ALA A 665 -4.75 -5.54 29.97
C ALA A 665 -3.78 -5.55 28.77
N MET A 666 -4.01 -6.42 27.78
CA MET A 666 -3.21 -6.47 26.55
C MET A 666 -3.24 -5.13 25.80
N MET A 667 -4.43 -4.55 25.64
CA MET A 667 -4.58 -3.24 24.97
C MET A 667 -3.86 -2.11 25.71
N LEU A 668 -3.82 -2.14 27.05
CA LEU A 668 -3.10 -1.14 27.84
C LEU A 668 -1.59 -1.37 27.80
N TYR A 669 -1.14 -2.63 27.75
CA TYR A 669 0.27 -2.98 27.59
C TYR A 669 0.81 -2.49 26.24
N ASP A 670 0.09 -2.74 25.14
CA ASP A 670 0.46 -2.28 23.79
C ASP A 670 0.51 -0.75 23.68
N LYS A 671 -0.28 -0.05 24.52
CA LYS A 671 -0.28 1.42 24.62
C LYS A 671 0.75 1.97 25.61
N HIS A 672 1.61 1.12 26.17
CA HIS A 672 2.59 1.46 27.20
C HIS A 672 1.98 2.10 28.47
N LYS A 673 0.72 1.77 28.78
CA LYS A 673 0.01 2.25 29.98
C LYS A 673 0.00 1.24 31.14
N LEU A 674 0.23 -0.03 30.84
CA LEU A 674 0.33 -1.12 31.81
C LEU A 674 1.68 -1.83 31.60
N GLU A 675 2.41 -2.10 32.67
CA GLU A 675 3.69 -2.82 32.63
C GLU A 675 3.54 -4.16 33.36
N LEU A 676 3.98 -5.27 32.73
CA LEU A 676 3.76 -6.61 33.28
C LEU A 676 4.54 -6.86 34.57
N ASP A 677 5.78 -6.39 34.65
CA ASP A 677 6.68 -6.63 35.78
C ASP A 677 6.60 -5.55 36.87
N LYS A 678 5.68 -4.60 36.71
CA LYS A 678 5.40 -3.58 37.72
C LYS A 678 4.52 -4.15 38.83
N ARG A 679 4.77 -3.71 40.07
CA ARG A 679 4.08 -4.24 41.24
C ARG A 679 2.66 -3.69 41.30
N VAL A 680 1.74 -4.50 41.80
CA VAL A 680 0.33 -4.12 41.97
C VAL A 680 0.20 -2.88 42.85
N ILE A 681 1.02 -2.79 43.91
CA ILE A 681 1.02 -1.67 44.86
C ILE A 681 1.39 -0.32 44.21
N ASP A 682 2.09 -0.33 43.08
CA ASP A 682 2.47 0.89 42.36
C ASP A 682 1.25 1.47 41.59
N TYR A 683 0.20 0.67 41.38
CA TYR A 683 -1.09 1.10 40.81
C TYR A 683 -2.18 1.27 41.88
N LEU A 684 -2.18 0.38 42.87
CA LEU A 684 -3.16 0.28 43.94
C LEU A 684 -2.43 0.26 45.30
N PRO A 685 -2.00 1.42 45.84
CA PRO A 685 -1.30 1.50 47.11
C PRO A 685 -2.03 0.81 48.28
N GLU A 686 -3.37 0.79 48.23
CA GLU A 686 -4.25 0.10 49.18
C GLU A 686 -4.09 -1.42 49.23
N PHE A 687 -3.40 -2.03 48.26
CA PHE A 687 -3.11 -3.46 48.22
C PHE A 687 -1.92 -3.87 49.10
N ASN A 688 -1.14 -2.90 49.61
CA ASN A 688 0.09 -3.12 50.37
C ASN A 688 -0.16 -3.57 51.82
N ASN A 689 -0.69 -4.78 51.99
CA ASN A 689 -0.91 -5.44 53.27
C ASN A 689 -0.52 -6.93 53.17
N HIS A 690 -0.28 -7.60 54.30
CA HIS A 690 -0.11 -9.06 54.38
C HIS A 690 0.92 -9.66 53.38
N TYR A 691 2.10 -9.04 53.22
CA TYR A 691 3.19 -9.51 52.35
C TYR A 691 2.84 -9.57 50.85
N LYS A 692 1.92 -8.70 50.39
CA LYS A 692 1.47 -8.62 48.99
C LYS A 692 2.26 -7.62 48.14
N ASP A 693 3.29 -7.00 48.70
CA ASP A 693 4.11 -5.97 48.08
C ASP A 693 4.97 -6.48 46.92
N GLU A 694 5.23 -7.79 46.87
CA GLU A 694 6.01 -8.41 45.78
C GLU A 694 5.17 -8.81 44.55
N ILE A 695 3.83 -8.74 44.65
CA ILE A 695 2.95 -9.21 43.56
C ILE A 695 3.00 -8.24 42.38
N THR A 696 3.30 -8.76 41.19
CA THR A 696 3.29 -8.02 39.92
C THR A 696 2.00 -8.22 39.13
N VAL A 697 1.76 -7.37 38.12
CA VAL A 697 0.69 -7.56 37.12
C VAL A 697 0.81 -8.93 36.45
N ARG A 698 2.04 -9.37 36.13
CA ARG A 698 2.32 -10.69 35.58
C ARG A 698 1.84 -11.79 36.51
N ASN A 699 2.01 -11.66 37.83
CA ASN A 699 1.56 -12.68 38.77
C ASN A 699 0.03 -12.82 38.80
N LEU A 700 -0.70 -11.72 38.65
CA LEU A 700 -2.16 -11.74 38.56
C LEU A 700 -2.62 -12.48 37.29
N LEU A 701 -2.00 -12.19 36.15
CA LEU A 701 -2.31 -12.82 34.86
C LEU A 701 -1.96 -14.31 34.82
N LEU A 702 -0.86 -14.69 35.46
CA LEU A 702 -0.40 -16.08 35.52
C LEU A 702 -1.12 -16.91 36.60
N HIS A 703 -1.97 -16.31 37.43
CA HIS A 703 -2.58 -16.99 38.58
C HIS A 703 -1.56 -17.64 39.53
N ASN A 704 -0.46 -16.94 39.81
CA ASN A 704 0.57 -17.38 40.77
C ASN A 704 0.85 -16.33 41.85
N SER A 705 -0.14 -15.49 42.16
CA SER A 705 -0.01 -14.39 43.12
C SER A 705 -0.07 -14.80 44.60
N GLY A 706 -0.46 -16.04 44.92
CA GLY A 706 -0.69 -16.46 46.31
C GLY A 706 -2.10 -16.14 46.83
N LEU A 707 -2.91 -15.38 46.08
CA LEU A 707 -4.27 -15.01 46.48
C LEU A 707 -5.18 -16.25 46.53
N PRO A 708 -6.18 -16.28 47.44
CA PRO A 708 -7.15 -17.38 47.49
C PRO A 708 -7.85 -17.59 46.13
N PRO A 709 -8.16 -18.85 45.76
CA PRO A 709 -8.77 -19.14 44.46
C PRO A 709 -10.17 -18.55 44.33
N PHE A 710 -10.97 -18.65 45.40
CA PHE A 710 -12.37 -18.23 45.44
C PHE A 710 -12.79 -17.91 46.87
N ILE A 711 -13.61 -16.87 47.02
CA ILE A 711 -14.35 -16.57 48.26
C ILE A 711 -15.82 -16.34 47.88
N PRO A 712 -16.79 -16.99 48.56
CA PRO A 712 -18.20 -16.84 48.25
C PRO A 712 -18.75 -15.52 48.84
N PHE A 713 -18.26 -14.39 48.34
CA PHE A 713 -18.56 -13.06 48.85
C PHE A 713 -20.06 -12.74 48.94
N TYR A 714 -20.87 -13.28 48.02
CA TYR A 714 -22.33 -13.14 48.04
C TYR A 714 -23.02 -13.65 49.32
N LYS A 715 -22.33 -14.46 50.14
CA LYS A 715 -22.83 -14.91 51.43
C LYS A 715 -22.54 -13.93 52.57
N TYR A 716 -21.59 -13.02 52.40
CA TYR A 716 -21.03 -12.19 53.47
C TYR A 716 -21.17 -10.70 53.22
N PHE A 717 -21.22 -10.27 51.96
CA PHE A 717 -21.18 -8.88 51.56
C PHE A 717 -22.31 -8.56 50.58
N SER A 718 -22.81 -7.33 50.66
CA SER A 718 -23.91 -6.86 49.79
C SER A 718 -23.45 -5.76 48.83
N THR A 719 -22.23 -5.23 48.99
CA THR A 719 -21.72 -4.12 48.19
C THR A 719 -20.38 -4.42 47.51
N LYS A 720 -20.11 -3.79 46.35
CA LYS A 720 -18.80 -3.88 45.64
C LYS A 720 -17.65 -3.49 46.57
N LYS A 721 -17.83 -2.42 47.35
CA LYS A 721 -16.78 -1.88 48.23
C LYS A 721 -16.34 -2.90 49.26
N GLU A 722 -17.28 -3.55 49.96
CA GLU A 722 -16.96 -4.59 50.95
C GLU A 722 -16.18 -5.76 50.34
N VAL A 723 -16.56 -6.17 49.12
CA VAL A 723 -15.83 -7.23 48.39
C VAL A 723 -14.41 -6.79 48.07
N ILE A 724 -14.22 -5.61 47.50
CA ILE A 724 -12.89 -5.10 47.16
C ILE A 724 -12.04 -4.94 48.42
N ASP A 725 -12.57 -4.34 49.48
CA ASP A 725 -11.88 -4.16 50.76
C ASP A 725 -11.47 -5.52 51.35
N SER A 726 -12.32 -6.55 51.25
CA SER A 726 -11.98 -7.91 51.68
C SER A 726 -10.84 -8.51 50.86
N ILE A 727 -10.78 -8.27 49.55
CA ILE A 727 -9.69 -8.75 48.68
C ILE A 727 -8.39 -8.02 48.99
N MET A 728 -8.43 -6.69 49.16
CA MET A 728 -7.28 -5.88 49.51
C MET A 728 -6.67 -6.26 50.87
N ASN A 729 -7.44 -6.89 51.76
CA ASN A 729 -6.97 -7.33 53.09
C ASN A 729 -6.84 -8.86 53.27
N CYS A 730 -7.09 -9.67 52.23
CA CYS A 730 -6.90 -11.12 52.39
C CYS A 730 -5.41 -11.50 52.47
N GLU A 731 -5.13 -12.58 53.20
CA GLU A 731 -3.79 -13.17 53.31
C GLU A 731 -3.46 -14.06 52.11
N LEU A 732 -2.18 -14.19 51.80
CA LEU A 732 -1.69 -15.16 50.83
C LEU A 732 -1.74 -16.56 51.42
N ILE A 733 -2.17 -17.52 50.61
CA ILE A 733 -2.26 -18.94 51.00
C ILE A 733 -1.05 -19.77 50.54
N TYR A 734 -0.15 -19.17 49.76
CA TYR A 734 1.15 -19.70 49.35
C TYR A 734 2.06 -18.56 48.85
N ASP A 735 3.37 -18.80 48.80
CA ASP A 735 4.36 -17.79 48.39
C ASP A 735 4.17 -17.39 46.92
N VAL A 736 4.36 -16.11 46.61
CA VAL A 736 4.24 -15.56 45.25
C VAL A 736 5.14 -16.33 44.29
N GLY A 737 4.58 -16.78 43.16
CA GLY A 737 5.31 -17.52 42.13
C GLY A 737 5.58 -19.00 42.45
N SER A 738 5.34 -19.47 43.67
CA SER A 738 5.68 -20.86 44.05
C SER A 738 4.75 -21.92 43.44
N LYS A 739 3.51 -21.56 43.08
CA LYS A 739 2.49 -22.44 42.50
C LYS A 739 1.54 -21.69 41.58
N TYR A 740 0.95 -22.40 40.62
CA TYR A 740 -0.15 -21.91 39.79
C TYR A 740 -1.48 -22.36 40.39
N VAL A 741 -2.26 -21.41 40.93
CA VAL A 741 -3.59 -21.65 41.50
C VAL A 741 -4.55 -20.63 40.92
N TYR A 742 -5.48 -21.10 40.09
CA TYR A 742 -6.49 -20.26 39.47
C TYR A 742 -7.24 -19.42 40.51
N SER A 743 -7.13 -18.09 40.41
CA SER A 743 -7.67 -17.14 41.38
C SER A 743 -8.57 -16.10 40.74
N ASP A 744 -9.85 -16.13 41.16
CA ASP A 744 -10.84 -15.10 40.83
C ASP A 744 -10.43 -13.74 41.41
N LEU A 745 -9.87 -13.75 42.62
CA LEU A 745 -9.47 -12.55 43.33
C LEU A 745 -8.36 -11.81 42.59
N GLY A 746 -7.37 -12.52 42.05
CA GLY A 746 -6.31 -11.91 41.26
C GLY A 746 -6.82 -11.16 40.02
N MET A 747 -7.83 -11.71 39.34
CA MET A 747 -8.44 -11.06 38.18
C MET A 747 -9.28 -9.84 38.57
N ILE A 748 -9.94 -9.87 39.74
CA ILE A 748 -10.66 -8.71 40.27
C ILE A 748 -9.68 -7.58 40.61
N VAL A 749 -8.52 -7.89 41.20
CA VAL A 749 -7.46 -6.90 41.45
C VAL A 749 -6.94 -6.31 40.14
N LEU A 750 -6.69 -7.12 39.12
CA LEU A 750 -6.27 -6.64 37.80
C LEU A 750 -7.32 -5.72 37.17
N GLN A 751 -8.61 -6.02 37.33
CA GLN A 751 -9.67 -5.13 36.88
C GLN A 751 -9.60 -3.77 37.58
N GLN A 752 -9.28 -3.71 38.88
CA GLN A 752 -9.12 -2.43 39.59
C GLN A 752 -7.92 -1.61 39.06
N ILE A 753 -6.83 -2.27 38.67
CA ILE A 753 -5.70 -1.61 38.00
C ILE A 753 -6.15 -0.99 36.67
N ILE A 754 -6.89 -1.76 35.86
CA ILE A 754 -7.41 -1.31 34.57
C ILE A 754 -8.33 -0.09 34.77
N GLU A 755 -9.30 -0.17 35.68
CA GLU A 755 -10.20 0.95 36.04
C GLU A 755 -9.40 2.20 36.47
N ARG A 756 -8.32 2.03 37.24
CA ARG A 756 -7.46 3.16 37.66
C ARG A 756 -6.72 3.81 36.49
N ILE A 757 -6.26 3.03 35.52
CA ILE A 757 -5.52 3.53 34.35
C ILE A 757 -6.45 4.22 33.36
N THR A 758 -7.68 3.73 33.20
CA THR A 758 -8.62 4.23 32.19
C THR A 758 -9.46 5.40 32.66
N GLY A 759 -9.62 5.59 33.97
CA GLY A 759 -10.74 6.36 34.52
C GLY A 759 -12.04 5.59 34.37
#